data_AF-A0A229RM64-F1
#
_entry.id   AF-A0A229RM64-F1
#
_cell.length_a   1.000
_cell.length_b   1.000
_cell.length_c   1.000
_cell.angle_alpha   90.00
_cell.angle_beta   90.00
_cell.angle_gamma   90.00
#
_symmetry.space_group_name_H-M   'P 1'
#
loop_
_entity.id
_entity.type
_entity.pdbx_description
1 polymer ?
#
loop_
_entity_poly.entity_id
_entity_poly.type
_entity_poly.pdbx_seq_one_letter_code
_entity_poly.pdbx_strand_id
1 'polypeptide(L)'
;MTGSRALTRLFVALSVSILLLPGWVGAPEATGAPTLPSGFVLRDQPSGQAAFDLTDFAYLPDGSVLSIGKSGKVAWVPGTGQARTLATLPVHGSGDLGLIGLAVAPDFATSRQIYLARSFDTSGGAFTMRVARWTVTGTDVPTGLANERVLVDLPGFYDVHGITGLVAGPDGTLWISIGDAADFTRMDPGALRALDLDQLYGKILRVTPDGAGVPGNPYYSASAPDSNRSKVFASGYRSPFRFSLDPRLGLPVVGDVGWNTWEEVNVVRPGANHAWPCWEGNVPTPGYSGLAGCAGVVNTPPVTTYHHGSGVDEGNSVTAGIVYSGSSYPDEYHGAFFFGDYATQKIWTMTYDSQGRLVQAPQRPPKFTGIGGPVKFAAAANGDIVYADIISGNLRRLSYPGTNAEPVAVATSSTDPSTRTVTFDGSGSYDFDGDPLTYHWDFGDGTSQDGVRVTHAYGAGVTRATARLTVTDRLGATDSTEVAVVPGNRSPDLIMTDPGARTFAVGEPVVVGATAIDTEDGVLPVGWTTLIRHCPDEATCHAHPGSPGGGPVFSLPFTDHQDSRVEITASVTDSAGVTSSRTYVALPREHRLTLTSTVPAALSIPAEGGVNTAMVTEGATFEIVAEQVAADGVSTFVSWSDGRTSRTVPVTVPARDLTMTATYLTPIDRRYQAEPALRQRLGAPAGPEVTDGTVRYRPYAGGRLYWSAETGVKQMEGEILKKYLALGGHRKFGPPATDETATPDRVGRFNHFPDWPGTQRSSIYWTPSTGAHPVQGRIRVKWEALDWEKGPLGYPTTDELPTPDGIGLFNHFSKASSIYYTVQTDAHAIWGRIRVRWEALDWEKGPLGYPTTDETATPDGVGRYNHFTKASSIYWTPATDSHAVYGAIRQRWAALGWERSYLRYPTTDEFTIPIGRQNSFQNGYVTWNRNTGQVTDRRW
;
A
#
# COMPACT_ATOMS: atom_id res chain seq x y z
N MET A 1 49.30 14.67 57.93
CA MET A 1 49.51 13.42 58.69
C MET A 1 49.39 12.26 57.72
N THR A 2 50.42 11.43 57.70
CA THR A 2 50.70 10.35 56.77
C THR A 2 49.99 9.05 57.16
N GLY A 3 49.33 8.40 56.18
CA GLY A 3 49.65 7.00 55.83
C GLY A 3 48.83 5.83 56.40
N SER A 4 48.62 4.85 55.50
CA SER A 4 48.38 3.40 55.67
C SER A 4 46.91 2.93 55.81
N ARG A 5 46.29 2.33 54.75
CA ARG A 5 46.27 0.89 54.33
C ARG A 5 45.48 0.00 55.31
N ALA A 6 44.61 -0.95 54.95
CA ALA A 6 44.19 -1.62 53.71
C ALA A 6 42.84 -2.33 53.99
N LEU A 7 42.03 -2.66 52.98
CA LEU A 7 41.85 -4.07 52.57
C LEU A 7 41.33 -4.20 51.12
N THR A 8 42.30 -4.56 50.29
CA THR A 8 42.39 -5.39 49.07
C THR A 8 41.21 -6.31 48.67
N ARG A 9 40.72 -6.06 47.43
CA ARG A 9 40.42 -6.95 46.28
C ARG A 9 39.37 -8.08 46.38
N LEU A 10 38.37 -7.98 45.50
CA LEU A 10 38.17 -8.98 44.45
C LEU A 10 37.91 -8.27 43.10
N PHE A 11 38.73 -8.59 42.10
CA PHE A 11 38.61 -8.15 40.71
C PHE A 11 37.87 -9.24 39.93
N VAL A 12 36.80 -8.89 39.21
CA VAL A 12 36.45 -9.54 37.95
C VAL A 12 36.09 -8.43 36.99
N ALA A 13 36.97 -8.22 36.01
CA ALA A 13 36.63 -7.53 34.78
C ALA A 13 35.65 -8.44 34.02
N LEU A 14 34.43 -7.95 33.76
CA LEU A 14 33.59 -8.54 32.74
C LEU A 14 33.25 -7.45 31.71
N SER A 15 33.93 -7.56 30.58
CA SER A 15 33.53 -6.97 29.31
C SER A 15 32.10 -7.43 29.02
N VAL A 16 31.12 -6.54 29.19
CA VAL A 16 29.75 -6.81 28.75
C VAL A 16 29.60 -6.28 27.34
N SER A 17 29.87 -7.17 26.40
CA SER A 17 29.22 -7.18 25.10
C SER A 17 27.71 -7.33 25.34
N ILE A 18 26.96 -6.22 25.42
CA ILE A 18 25.52 -6.27 25.16
C ILE A 18 25.37 -6.26 23.65
N LEU A 19 24.95 -7.42 23.14
CA LEU A 19 24.46 -7.58 21.78
C LEU A 19 23.48 -6.45 21.49
N LEU A 20 23.77 -5.70 20.42
CA LEU A 20 22.78 -5.09 19.56
C LEU A 20 21.90 -6.21 18.97
N LEU A 21 20.97 -6.72 19.79
CA LEU A 21 19.76 -7.31 19.25
C LEU A 21 18.92 -6.13 18.73
N PRO A 22 18.45 -6.17 17.46
CA PRO A 22 17.38 -5.28 17.07
C PRO A 22 16.24 -5.58 18.06
N GLY A 23 15.86 -4.57 18.84
CA GLY A 23 14.63 -4.62 19.62
C GLY A 23 13.50 -4.81 18.63
N TRP A 24 13.16 -6.07 18.39
CA TRP A 24 11.87 -6.47 17.88
C TRP A 24 10.90 -5.93 18.92
N VAL A 25 10.36 -4.73 18.67
CA VAL A 25 9.10 -4.33 19.26
C VAL A 25 8.16 -5.43 18.78
N GLY A 26 7.84 -6.36 19.68
CA GLY A 26 6.85 -7.38 19.38
C GLY A 26 5.64 -6.65 18.80
N ALA A 27 5.03 -7.22 17.75
CA ALA A 27 3.74 -6.76 17.29
C ALA A 27 2.87 -6.53 18.53
N PRO A 28 2.27 -5.34 18.70
CA PRO A 28 1.44 -5.08 19.86
C PRO A 28 0.46 -6.24 20.01
N GLU A 29 0.32 -6.74 21.23
CA GLU A 29 -0.71 -7.70 21.59
C GLU A 29 -2.06 -7.24 21.04
N ALA A 30 -2.87 -8.21 20.61
CA ALA A 30 -4.16 -8.00 19.95
C ALA A 30 -4.88 -6.76 20.47
N THR A 31 -4.99 -5.75 19.61
CA THR A 31 -5.77 -4.54 19.86
C THR A 31 -7.15 -4.96 20.38
N GLY A 32 -7.54 -4.47 21.56
CA GLY A 32 -8.92 -4.62 22.03
C GLY A 32 -9.89 -4.20 20.93
N ALA A 33 -11.07 -4.83 20.88
CA ALA A 33 -12.09 -4.49 19.90
C ALA A 33 -12.35 -2.97 19.90
N PRO A 34 -12.56 -2.34 18.73
CA PRO A 34 -12.82 -0.91 18.65
C PRO A 34 -14.04 -0.57 19.50
N THR A 35 -13.95 0.52 20.26
CA THR A 35 -15.10 1.12 20.94
C THR A 35 -15.60 2.25 20.06
N LEU A 36 -16.86 2.15 19.64
CA LEU A 36 -17.53 3.10 18.76
C LEU A 36 -18.80 3.62 19.45
N PRO A 37 -19.29 4.83 19.12
CA PRO A 37 -20.64 5.24 19.52
C PRO A 37 -21.70 4.28 18.96
N SER A 38 -22.83 4.18 19.65
CA SER A 38 -23.93 3.30 19.23
C SER A 38 -24.40 3.59 17.80
N GLY A 39 -24.65 2.54 17.02
CA GLY A 39 -25.04 2.61 15.60
C GLY A 39 -23.86 2.72 14.60
N PHE A 40 -22.64 3.03 15.06
CA PHE A 40 -21.48 3.00 14.18
C PHE A 40 -20.88 1.60 14.06
N VAL A 41 -20.52 1.23 12.84
CA VAL A 41 -19.70 0.04 12.54
C VAL A 41 -18.47 0.43 11.75
N LEU A 42 -17.37 -0.30 11.96
CA LEU A 42 -16.13 -0.10 11.23
C LEU A 42 -16.00 -1.17 10.15
N ARG A 43 -15.93 -0.73 8.89
CA ARG A 43 -15.79 -1.64 7.73
C ARG A 43 -14.42 -1.46 7.10
N ASP A 44 -13.70 -2.56 6.94
CA ASP A 44 -12.41 -2.56 6.26
C ASP A 44 -12.60 -2.59 4.74
N GLN A 45 -11.78 -1.83 4.05
CA GLN A 45 -11.72 -1.74 2.60
C GLN A 45 -10.26 -1.93 2.15
N PRO A 46 -10.02 -2.70 1.08
CA PRO A 46 -8.68 -2.88 0.58
C PRO A 46 -8.13 -1.54 0.09
N SER A 47 -6.90 -1.20 0.48
CA SER A 47 -6.19 -0.06 -0.09
C SER A 47 -5.22 -0.48 -1.20
N GLY A 48 -4.80 -1.75 -1.21
CA GLY A 48 -3.68 -2.23 -2.00
C GLY A 48 -2.30 -1.95 -1.40
N GLN A 49 -2.22 -1.38 -0.19
CA GLN A 49 -0.97 -1.14 0.53
C GLN A 49 -0.73 -2.21 1.59
N ALA A 50 0.52 -2.36 2.03
CA ALA A 50 0.87 -3.23 3.15
C ALA A 50 0.63 -2.52 4.50
N ALA A 51 0.60 -3.30 5.58
CA ALA A 51 0.68 -2.78 6.94
C ALA A 51 1.89 -1.85 7.08
N PHE A 52 1.70 -0.73 7.76
CA PHE A 52 2.63 0.38 7.96
C PHE A 52 3.04 1.15 6.70
N ASP A 53 2.44 0.85 5.54
CA ASP A 53 2.80 1.51 4.29
C ASP A 53 1.75 2.55 3.85
N LEU A 54 0.45 2.34 4.10
CA LEU A 54 -0.61 3.25 3.64
C LEU A 54 -0.47 4.67 4.23
N THR A 55 -0.18 5.66 3.38
CA THR A 55 -0.01 7.06 3.80
C THR A 55 -1.20 7.93 3.42
N ASP A 56 -1.75 7.80 2.22
CA ASP A 56 -2.81 8.68 1.69
C ASP A 56 -3.72 7.94 0.70
N PHE A 57 -4.92 8.49 0.48
CA PHE A 57 -5.86 7.98 -0.51
C PHE A 57 -6.83 9.08 -0.99
N ALA A 58 -7.40 8.88 -2.17
CA ALA A 58 -8.42 9.75 -2.74
C ALA A 58 -9.40 8.95 -3.62
N TYR A 59 -10.69 9.29 -3.54
CA TYR A 59 -11.70 8.76 -4.45
C TYR A 59 -11.59 9.38 -5.85
N LEU A 60 -11.81 8.56 -6.86
CA LEU A 60 -12.04 8.98 -8.24
C LEU A 60 -13.55 9.21 -8.47
N PRO A 61 -13.95 9.93 -9.54
CA PRO A 61 -15.36 10.23 -9.82
C PRO A 61 -16.26 9.00 -9.98
N ASP A 62 -15.70 7.84 -10.32
CA ASP A 62 -16.42 6.56 -10.46
C ASP A 62 -16.55 5.79 -9.13
N GLY A 63 -16.08 6.35 -8.02
CA GLY A 63 -16.09 5.71 -6.69
C GLY A 63 -14.93 4.76 -6.44
N SER A 64 -14.07 4.49 -7.42
CA SER A 64 -12.80 3.77 -7.20
C SER A 64 -11.81 4.62 -6.41
N VAL A 65 -10.79 4.01 -5.82
CA VAL A 65 -9.83 4.70 -4.95
C VAL A 65 -8.43 4.67 -5.57
N LEU A 66 -7.72 5.78 -5.51
CA LEU A 66 -6.26 5.79 -5.59
C LEU A 66 -5.70 5.82 -4.17
N SER A 67 -4.72 4.97 -3.88
CA SER A 67 -4.00 4.96 -2.62
C SER A 67 -2.49 5.05 -2.86
N ILE A 68 -1.76 5.56 -1.89
CA ILE A 68 -0.30 5.59 -1.92
C ILE A 68 0.31 5.03 -0.64
N GLY A 69 1.50 4.46 -0.81
CA GLY A 69 2.29 3.89 0.27
C GLY A 69 3.63 4.59 0.44
N LYS A 70 4.12 4.67 1.68
CA LYS A 70 5.41 5.25 2.08
C LYS A 70 6.57 4.73 1.20
N SER A 71 6.52 3.45 0.83
CA SER A 71 7.46 2.74 -0.04
C SER A 71 7.48 3.19 -1.51
N GLY A 72 6.67 4.17 -1.90
CA GLY A 72 6.59 4.70 -3.25
C GLY A 72 5.51 4.05 -4.11
N LYS A 73 4.71 3.13 -3.55
CA LYS A 73 3.65 2.43 -4.26
C LYS A 73 2.45 3.34 -4.52
N VAL A 74 1.99 3.41 -5.77
CA VAL A 74 0.69 3.99 -6.15
C VAL A 74 -0.23 2.85 -6.56
N ALA A 75 -1.37 2.70 -5.90
CA ALA A 75 -2.36 1.67 -6.22
C ALA A 75 -3.71 2.27 -6.60
N TRP A 76 -4.45 1.54 -7.42
CA TRP A 76 -5.84 1.78 -7.76
C TRP A 76 -6.69 0.64 -7.25
N VAL A 77 -7.78 0.94 -6.57
CA VAL A 77 -8.74 -0.01 -6.00
C VAL A 77 -10.07 0.21 -6.69
N PRO A 78 -10.56 -0.73 -7.50
CA PRO A 78 -11.91 -0.62 -8.07
C PRO A 78 -12.98 -0.69 -6.97
N GLY A 79 -14.17 -0.16 -7.23
CA GLY A 79 -15.32 -0.32 -6.32
C GLY A 79 -15.71 -1.80 -6.08
N THR A 80 -15.37 -2.67 -7.03
CA THR A 80 -15.50 -4.14 -6.96
C THR A 80 -14.21 -4.79 -7.48
N GLY A 81 -13.58 -5.71 -6.75
CA GLY A 81 -12.36 -6.42 -7.17
C GLY A 81 -11.11 -6.08 -6.35
N GLN A 82 -9.94 -6.61 -6.75
CA GLN A 82 -8.68 -6.39 -6.03
C GLN A 82 -7.92 -5.14 -6.50
N ALA A 83 -7.21 -4.51 -5.56
CA ALA A 83 -6.33 -3.39 -5.82
C ALA A 83 -5.17 -3.75 -6.78
N ARG A 84 -4.84 -2.83 -7.68
CA ARG A 84 -3.77 -2.94 -8.67
C ARG A 84 -2.72 -1.86 -8.43
N THR A 85 -1.44 -2.23 -8.47
CA THR A 85 -0.34 -1.25 -8.52
C THR A 85 -0.30 -0.55 -9.88
N LEU A 86 -0.39 0.78 -9.89
CA LEU A 86 -0.21 1.60 -11.09
C LEU A 86 1.25 1.97 -11.32
N ALA A 87 1.99 2.26 -10.24
CA ALA A 87 3.39 2.63 -10.31
C ALA A 87 4.09 2.34 -8.98
N THR A 88 5.42 2.19 -9.03
CA THR A 88 6.29 2.27 -7.88
C THR A 88 7.33 3.36 -8.16
N LEU A 89 7.29 4.43 -7.38
CA LEU A 89 8.16 5.58 -7.53
C LEU A 89 9.38 5.44 -6.60
N PRO A 90 10.58 5.88 -7.02
CA PRO A 90 11.72 5.95 -6.11
C PRO A 90 11.41 6.93 -4.98
N VAL A 91 11.76 6.53 -3.76
CA VAL A 91 11.51 7.31 -2.54
C VAL A 91 12.68 7.24 -1.56
N HIS A 92 12.83 8.30 -0.78
CA HIS A 92 13.58 8.34 0.46
C HIS A 92 12.56 8.13 1.59
N GLY A 93 12.49 6.89 2.12
CA GLY A 93 11.42 6.45 3.02
C GLY A 93 11.76 6.44 4.51
N SER A 94 12.83 7.11 4.94
CA SER A 94 13.22 7.16 6.37
C SER A 94 12.30 8.07 7.18
N GLY A 95 12.18 7.80 8.49
CA GLY A 95 11.38 8.59 9.44
C GLY A 95 9.93 8.76 9.00
N ASP A 96 9.44 10.00 8.80
CA ASP A 96 8.08 10.27 8.30
C ASP A 96 8.00 10.51 6.78
N LEU A 97 9.12 10.42 6.07
CA LEU A 97 9.23 10.68 4.63
C LEU A 97 8.85 9.47 3.77
N GLY A 98 8.73 9.68 2.45
CA GLY A 98 8.39 8.64 1.48
C GLY A 98 7.51 9.21 0.37
N LEU A 99 6.59 8.41 -0.16
CA LEU A 99 5.44 8.90 -0.92
C LEU A 99 4.25 9.08 0.04
N ILE A 100 3.85 10.33 0.22
CA ILE A 100 3.11 10.75 1.42
C ILE A 100 1.89 11.63 1.12
N GLY A 101 1.83 12.32 -0.02
CA GLY A 101 0.69 13.16 -0.37
C GLY A 101 0.06 12.75 -1.69
N LEU A 102 -1.27 12.68 -1.73
CA LEU A 102 -2.07 12.44 -2.92
C LEU A 102 -3.25 13.43 -2.98
N ALA A 103 -3.45 14.07 -4.13
CA ALA A 103 -4.69 14.78 -4.42
C ALA A 103 -5.14 14.50 -5.86
N VAL A 104 -6.45 14.37 -6.07
CA VAL A 104 -7.08 14.19 -7.38
C VAL A 104 -7.58 15.54 -7.86
N ALA A 105 -7.26 15.93 -9.10
CA ALA A 105 -7.73 17.21 -9.63
C ALA A 105 -9.27 17.23 -9.74
N PRO A 106 -9.95 18.36 -9.49
CA PRO A 106 -11.41 18.44 -9.58
C PRO A 106 -11.95 18.10 -10.98
N ASP A 107 -11.14 18.35 -12.01
CA ASP A 107 -11.44 18.04 -13.42
C ASP A 107 -10.91 16.66 -13.86
N PHE A 108 -10.59 15.75 -12.93
CA PHE A 108 -9.97 14.45 -13.24
C PHE A 108 -10.70 13.64 -14.32
N ALA A 109 -12.03 13.74 -14.39
CA ALA A 109 -12.83 13.05 -15.41
C ALA A 109 -12.40 13.40 -16.84
N THR A 110 -11.87 14.62 -17.07
CA THR A 110 -11.37 15.08 -18.37
C THR A 110 -9.85 15.16 -18.40
N SER A 111 -9.23 15.68 -17.34
CA SER A 111 -7.79 15.99 -17.29
C SER A 111 -6.93 14.78 -16.94
N ARG A 112 -7.51 13.82 -16.22
CA ARG A 112 -6.84 12.66 -15.62
C ARG A 112 -5.65 13.05 -14.73
N GLN A 113 -5.64 14.27 -14.18
CA GLN A 113 -4.52 14.79 -13.41
C GLN A 113 -4.64 14.41 -11.92
N ILE A 114 -3.52 13.98 -11.35
CA ILE A 114 -3.33 13.84 -9.90
C ILE A 114 -2.08 14.60 -9.46
N TYR A 115 -1.95 14.84 -8.18
CA TYR A 115 -0.78 15.45 -7.55
C TYR A 115 -0.21 14.48 -6.53
N LEU A 116 1.12 14.31 -6.56
CA LEU A 116 1.85 13.45 -5.64
C LEU A 116 2.94 14.25 -4.92
N ALA A 117 3.07 14.00 -3.62
CA ALA A 117 4.19 14.48 -2.82
C ALA A 117 5.11 13.32 -2.43
N ARG A 118 6.39 13.41 -2.79
CA ARG A 118 7.41 12.42 -2.44
C ARG A 118 8.73 13.03 -2.02
N SER A 119 9.46 12.32 -1.17
CA SER A 119 10.89 12.53 -0.93
C SER A 119 11.70 11.49 -1.73
N PHE A 120 12.86 11.85 -2.28
CA PHE A 120 13.73 10.90 -3.00
C PHE A 120 15.21 11.29 -2.94
N ASP A 121 16.08 10.28 -2.91
CA ASP A 121 17.53 10.46 -2.84
C ASP A 121 18.10 11.13 -4.10
N THR A 122 19.10 11.97 -3.88
CA THR A 122 19.89 12.66 -4.90
C THR A 122 21.38 12.39 -4.69
N SER A 123 22.24 12.84 -5.62
CA SER A 123 23.68 12.59 -5.54
C SER A 123 24.31 13.18 -4.26
N GLY A 124 25.25 12.45 -3.65
CA GLY A 124 26.02 12.95 -2.51
C GLY A 124 25.35 12.78 -1.15
N GLY A 125 24.31 11.94 -1.03
CA GLY A 125 23.63 11.64 0.24
C GLY A 125 22.58 12.68 0.67
N ALA A 126 22.24 13.62 -0.20
CA ALA A 126 21.14 14.55 -0.01
C ALA A 126 19.83 13.96 -0.59
N PHE A 127 18.69 14.48 -0.16
CA PHE A 127 17.39 14.13 -0.74
C PHE A 127 16.54 15.39 -1.00
N THR A 128 15.61 15.28 -1.94
CA THR A 128 14.67 16.34 -2.32
C THR A 128 13.25 15.94 -1.94
N MET A 129 12.48 16.90 -1.43
CA MET A 129 11.04 16.80 -1.26
C MET A 129 10.35 17.49 -2.43
N ARG A 130 9.44 16.79 -3.10
CA ARG A 130 8.81 17.23 -4.35
C ARG A 130 7.30 17.11 -4.29
N VAL A 131 6.61 18.14 -4.77
CA VAL A 131 5.22 18.04 -5.23
C VAL A 131 5.21 18.13 -6.75
N ALA A 132 4.60 17.13 -7.39
CA ALA A 132 4.47 17.08 -8.83
C ALA A 132 3.07 16.67 -9.27
N ARG A 133 2.65 17.19 -10.42
CA ARG A 133 1.44 16.79 -11.14
C ARG A 133 1.76 15.62 -12.06
N TRP A 134 0.84 14.68 -12.18
CA TRP A 134 0.96 13.48 -13.02
C TRP A 134 -0.34 13.25 -13.80
N THR A 135 -0.23 12.63 -14.97
CA THR A 135 -1.39 12.10 -15.71
C THR A 135 -1.57 10.62 -15.38
N VAL A 136 -2.76 10.23 -14.94
CA VAL A 136 -3.16 8.81 -14.85
C VAL A 136 -3.48 8.28 -16.25
N THR A 137 -2.80 7.22 -16.67
CA THR A 137 -2.99 6.59 -18.00
C THR A 137 -4.11 5.55 -17.99
N GLY A 138 -4.63 5.24 -19.19
CA GLY A 138 -5.80 4.38 -19.38
C GLY A 138 -7.09 5.18 -19.55
N THR A 139 -8.03 4.66 -20.35
CA THR A 139 -9.32 5.31 -20.64
C THR A 139 -10.32 5.04 -19.52
N ASP A 140 -10.80 3.81 -19.42
CA ASP A 140 -11.86 3.41 -18.48
C ASP A 140 -11.28 2.91 -17.17
N VAL A 141 -10.13 2.24 -17.23
CA VAL A 141 -9.43 1.68 -16.08
C VAL A 141 -8.04 2.30 -15.97
N PRO A 142 -7.65 2.87 -14.81
CA PRO A 142 -6.28 3.30 -14.55
C PRO A 142 -5.25 2.19 -14.77
N THR A 143 -4.22 2.45 -15.56
CA THR A 143 -3.17 1.46 -15.91
C THR A 143 -1.76 1.87 -15.50
N GLY A 144 -1.52 3.14 -15.21
CA GLY A 144 -0.20 3.68 -14.90
C GLY A 144 -0.19 5.19 -14.70
N LEU A 145 1.01 5.76 -14.58
CA LEU A 145 1.26 7.20 -14.46
C LEU A 145 2.24 7.68 -15.53
N ALA A 146 2.04 8.89 -16.03
CA ALA A 146 2.92 9.55 -17.01
C ALA A 146 2.99 11.06 -16.79
N ASN A 147 3.85 11.75 -17.54
CA ASN A 147 3.93 13.21 -17.64
C ASN A 147 4.13 13.94 -16.29
N GLU A 148 5.12 13.50 -15.49
CA GLU A 148 5.52 14.22 -14.27
C GLU A 148 5.84 15.70 -14.59
N ARG A 149 5.15 16.62 -13.93
CA ARG A 149 5.45 18.06 -13.94
C ARG A 149 5.67 18.54 -12.52
N VAL A 150 6.90 18.99 -12.23
CA VAL A 150 7.29 19.51 -10.92
C VAL A 150 6.58 20.85 -10.65
N LEU A 151 6.02 21.00 -9.45
CA LEU A 151 5.36 22.22 -8.98
C LEU A 151 6.16 22.88 -7.84
N VAL A 152 6.69 22.06 -6.94
CA VAL A 152 7.52 22.48 -5.80
C VAL A 152 8.63 21.47 -5.63
N ASP A 153 9.87 21.95 -5.51
CA ASP A 153 11.04 21.20 -5.08
C ASP A 153 11.74 21.97 -3.96
N LEU A 154 12.11 21.27 -2.90
CA LEU A 154 12.90 21.83 -1.80
C LEU A 154 13.83 20.78 -1.21
N PRO A 155 15.04 21.16 -0.77
CA PRO A 155 15.98 20.22 -0.16
C PRO A 155 15.45 19.74 1.20
N GLY A 156 15.68 18.46 1.50
CA GLY A 156 15.49 17.91 2.83
C GLY A 156 16.73 18.07 3.70
N PHE A 157 16.53 18.19 5.01
CA PHE A 157 17.61 18.33 6.00
C PHE A 157 17.63 17.21 7.04
N TYR A 158 16.44 16.73 7.41
CA TYR A 158 16.23 15.66 8.39
C TYR A 158 15.10 14.76 7.91
N ASP A 159 15.12 13.50 8.33
CA ASP A 159 14.17 12.47 7.90
C ASP A 159 12.77 12.63 8.53
N VAL A 160 12.41 13.84 8.94
CA VAL A 160 11.16 14.18 9.62
C VAL A 160 10.63 15.54 9.17
N HIS A 161 9.34 15.80 9.42
CA HIS A 161 8.64 17.08 9.20
C HIS A 161 8.78 17.60 7.76
N GLY A 162 8.61 16.69 6.79
CA GLY A 162 8.62 17.02 5.38
C GLY A 162 7.32 17.65 4.88
N ILE A 163 6.98 17.41 3.61
CA ILE A 163 5.60 17.63 3.13
C ILE A 163 4.69 16.70 3.93
N THR A 164 3.43 17.04 4.16
CA THR A 164 2.54 16.19 4.98
C THR A 164 1.15 16.01 4.38
N GLY A 165 0.74 16.84 3.41
CA GLY A 165 -0.62 16.80 2.87
C GLY A 165 -0.79 17.62 1.60
N LEU A 166 -1.68 17.11 0.74
CA LEU A 166 -2.12 17.77 -0.49
C LEU A 166 -3.65 17.81 -0.49
N VAL A 167 -4.23 18.95 -0.87
CA VAL A 167 -5.68 19.06 -1.12
C VAL A 167 -5.90 19.87 -2.39
N ALA A 168 -6.58 19.27 -3.37
CA ALA A 168 -7.02 20.01 -4.55
C ALA A 168 -8.33 20.72 -4.21
N GLY A 169 -8.33 22.05 -4.26
CA GLY A 169 -9.51 22.87 -4.02
C GLY A 169 -10.51 22.77 -5.17
N PRO A 170 -11.81 22.92 -4.90
CA PRO A 170 -12.84 22.89 -5.95
C PRO A 170 -12.71 24.02 -6.97
N ASP A 171 -11.97 25.08 -6.63
CA ASP A 171 -11.60 26.19 -7.51
C ASP A 171 -10.41 25.87 -8.45
N GLY A 172 -9.93 24.62 -8.44
CA GLY A 172 -8.79 24.17 -9.23
C GLY A 172 -7.43 24.51 -8.64
N THR A 173 -7.35 25.16 -7.47
CA THR A 173 -6.06 25.41 -6.81
C THR A 173 -5.55 24.17 -6.09
N LEU A 174 -4.25 24.10 -5.82
CA LEU A 174 -3.63 23.04 -5.02
C LEU A 174 -3.11 23.64 -3.70
N TRP A 175 -3.48 23.01 -2.60
CA TRP A 175 -3.01 23.34 -1.26
C TRP A 175 -1.97 22.32 -0.81
N ILE A 176 -0.92 22.80 -0.15
CA ILE A 176 0.24 21.99 0.24
C ILE A 176 0.61 22.34 1.68
N SER A 177 0.79 21.34 2.54
CA SER A 177 1.33 21.51 3.89
C SER A 177 2.76 21.00 3.97
N ILE A 178 3.66 21.81 4.56
CA ILE A 178 5.09 21.52 4.67
C ILE A 178 5.56 21.83 6.09
N GLY A 179 6.22 20.87 6.74
CA GLY A 179 6.83 21.02 8.05
C GLY A 179 8.14 21.82 8.03
N ASP A 180 8.72 22.00 9.20
CA ASP A 180 9.90 22.85 9.43
C ASP A 180 11.22 22.23 8.92
N ALA A 181 11.21 20.93 8.65
CA ALA A 181 12.36 20.10 8.32
C ALA A 181 13.53 20.36 9.28
N ALA A 182 13.27 20.41 10.58
CA ALA A 182 14.26 20.60 11.65
C ALA A 182 14.44 19.34 12.50
N ASP A 183 15.57 19.24 13.21
CA ASP A 183 15.85 18.11 14.10
C ASP A 183 14.84 18.09 15.27
N PHE A 184 14.12 16.99 15.44
CA PHE A 184 13.12 16.84 16.50
C PHE A 184 13.71 16.41 17.85
N THR A 185 14.96 15.95 17.90
CA THR A 185 15.59 15.39 19.11
C THR A 185 16.25 16.44 20.00
N ARG A 186 16.46 17.65 19.48
CA ARG A 186 17.11 18.76 20.18
C ARG A 186 16.58 20.09 19.66
N MET A 187 16.92 21.17 20.38
CA MET A 187 16.69 22.51 19.86
C MET A 187 17.55 22.76 18.63
N ASP A 188 16.92 22.97 17.47
CA ASP A 188 17.54 23.28 16.19
C ASP A 188 17.05 24.64 15.68
N PRO A 189 17.90 25.69 15.69
CA PRO A 189 17.56 27.00 15.16
C PRO A 189 17.07 26.99 13.70
N GLY A 190 17.31 25.92 12.94
CA GLY A 190 16.71 25.69 11.62
C GLY A 190 15.18 25.76 11.60
N ALA A 191 14.50 25.47 12.72
CA ALA A 191 13.05 25.58 12.83
C ALA A 191 12.54 27.02 12.60
N LEU A 192 13.38 28.06 12.79
CA LEU A 192 13.00 29.46 12.52
C LEU A 192 12.63 29.72 11.03
N ARG A 193 12.96 28.81 10.11
CA ARG A 193 12.46 28.85 8.72
C ARG A 193 10.94 28.83 8.63
N ALA A 194 10.25 28.28 9.64
CA ALA A 194 8.80 28.31 9.75
C ALA A 194 8.23 29.74 9.74
N LEU A 195 8.99 30.74 10.22
CA LEU A 195 8.62 32.15 10.26
C LEU A 195 9.05 32.94 9.01
N ASP A 196 10.09 32.47 8.31
CA ASP A 196 10.59 33.14 7.10
C ASP A 196 9.64 32.89 5.92
N LEU A 197 9.01 33.94 5.42
CA LEU A 197 8.05 33.89 4.31
C LEU A 197 8.72 33.63 2.95
N ASP A 198 10.03 33.82 2.83
CA ASP A 198 10.77 33.51 1.61
C ASP A 198 11.26 32.05 1.56
N GLN A 199 10.91 31.25 2.57
CA GLN A 199 11.18 29.82 2.63
C GLN A 199 9.87 29.02 2.81
N LEU A 200 9.83 27.83 2.21
CA LEU A 200 8.62 27.01 2.13
C LEU A 200 8.41 26.06 3.33
N TYR A 201 9.34 26.03 4.28
CA TYR A 201 9.25 25.19 5.48
C TYR A 201 8.29 25.78 6.51
N GLY A 202 7.52 24.94 7.20
CA GLY A 202 6.54 25.32 8.22
C GLY A 202 5.39 26.18 7.67
N LYS A 203 4.84 25.79 6.51
CA LYS A 203 3.85 26.58 5.75
C LYS A 203 2.62 25.75 5.36
N ILE A 204 1.50 26.45 5.22
CA ILE A 204 0.42 26.07 4.31
C ILE A 204 0.55 26.95 3.06
N LEU A 205 0.70 26.30 1.90
CA LEU A 205 0.77 26.95 0.59
C LEU A 205 -0.55 26.79 -0.14
N ARG A 206 -0.86 27.77 -0.99
CA ARG A 206 -1.93 27.68 -2.00
C ARG A 206 -1.36 28.11 -3.34
N VAL A 207 -1.38 27.20 -4.30
CA VAL A 207 -0.78 27.39 -5.62
C VAL A 207 -1.78 27.08 -6.74
N THR A 208 -1.50 27.58 -7.93
CA THR A 208 -2.20 27.21 -9.16
C THR A 208 -1.83 25.78 -9.59
N PRO A 209 -2.57 25.14 -10.52
CA PRO A 209 -2.23 23.82 -11.09
C PRO A 209 -0.83 23.68 -11.71
N ASP A 210 -0.17 24.80 -11.98
CA ASP A 210 1.19 24.90 -12.51
C ASP A 210 2.25 25.35 -11.50
N GLY A 211 1.86 25.59 -10.23
CA GLY A 211 2.78 25.78 -9.11
C GLY A 211 3.09 27.23 -8.74
N ALA A 212 2.47 28.21 -9.39
CA ALA A 212 2.59 29.63 -9.06
C ALA A 212 1.70 30.00 -7.86
N GLY A 213 2.02 31.10 -7.17
CA GLY A 213 1.16 31.67 -6.14
C GLY A 213 -0.18 32.15 -6.70
N VAL A 214 -1.24 32.06 -5.90
CA VAL A 214 -2.58 32.51 -6.30
C VAL A 214 -2.75 33.99 -5.94
N PRO A 215 -3.35 34.85 -6.82
CA PRO A 215 -3.56 36.27 -6.53
C PRO A 215 -4.31 36.60 -5.22
N GLY A 216 -5.08 35.65 -4.68
CA GLY A 216 -5.76 35.78 -3.39
C GLY A 216 -4.92 35.41 -2.17
N ASN A 217 -3.65 35.05 -2.34
CA ASN A 217 -2.75 34.77 -1.22
C ASN A 217 -2.36 36.08 -0.51
N PRO A 218 -2.20 36.06 0.82
CA PRO A 218 -1.90 37.26 1.63
C PRO A 218 -0.58 37.94 1.27
N TYR A 219 0.38 37.19 0.73
CA TYR A 219 1.72 37.68 0.41
C TYR A 219 2.03 37.64 -1.11
N TYR A 220 0.99 37.56 -1.94
CA TYR A 220 1.13 37.48 -3.39
C TYR A 220 1.74 38.74 -3.99
N SER A 221 2.66 38.56 -4.95
CA SER A 221 3.15 39.62 -5.82
C SER A 221 2.92 39.27 -7.28
N ALA A 222 2.16 40.11 -8.00
CA ALA A 222 1.90 39.94 -9.43
C ALA A 222 3.17 40.03 -10.29
N SER A 223 4.22 40.72 -9.82
CA SER A 223 5.50 40.79 -10.52
C SER A 223 6.40 39.58 -10.25
N ALA A 224 6.06 38.75 -9.26
CA ALA A 224 6.82 37.58 -8.87
C ALA A 224 5.89 36.43 -8.39
N PRO A 225 4.97 35.96 -9.26
CA PRO A 225 3.98 34.95 -8.87
C PRO A 225 4.62 33.62 -8.47
N ASP A 226 5.80 33.29 -9.02
CA ASP A 226 6.53 32.06 -8.71
C ASP A 226 7.43 32.15 -7.46
N SER A 227 7.54 33.32 -6.83
CA SER A 227 8.34 33.45 -5.60
C SER A 227 7.76 32.62 -4.46
N ASN A 228 8.61 32.11 -3.57
CA ASN A 228 8.17 31.33 -2.40
C ASN A 228 7.09 32.07 -1.61
N ARG A 229 7.33 33.36 -1.34
CA ARG A 229 6.40 34.24 -0.64
C ARG A 229 5.02 34.32 -1.30
N SER A 230 4.95 34.40 -2.62
CA SER A 230 3.66 34.44 -3.34
C SER A 230 2.83 33.16 -3.17
N LYS A 231 3.46 32.03 -2.82
CA LYS A 231 2.78 30.73 -2.60
C LYS A 231 2.23 30.58 -1.18
N VAL A 232 2.71 31.37 -0.22
CA VAL A 232 2.39 31.22 1.21
C VAL A 232 0.97 31.71 1.51
N PHE A 233 0.17 30.83 2.11
CA PHE A 233 -1.14 31.18 2.67
C PHE A 233 -1.08 31.41 4.19
N ALA A 234 -0.35 30.57 4.92
CA ALA A 234 -0.12 30.72 6.36
C ALA A 234 1.26 30.14 6.75
N SER A 235 1.78 30.54 7.91
CA SER A 235 3.13 30.20 8.37
C SER A 235 3.18 29.81 9.84
N GLY A 236 4.37 29.37 10.30
CA GLY A 236 4.65 29.11 11.70
C GLY A 236 4.18 27.76 12.20
N TYR A 237 4.27 26.71 11.35
CA TYR A 237 3.95 25.34 11.73
C TYR A 237 5.20 24.50 11.99
N ARG A 238 5.10 23.49 12.85
CA ARG A 238 6.16 22.49 13.06
C ARG A 238 6.06 21.35 12.06
N SER A 239 4.96 20.63 12.12
CA SER A 239 4.63 19.49 11.28
C SER A 239 3.12 19.50 11.08
N PRO A 240 2.61 20.28 10.11
CA PRO A 240 1.18 20.43 9.84
C PRO A 240 0.61 19.11 9.26
N PHE A 241 0.47 18.08 10.11
CA PHE A 241 0.20 16.70 9.74
C PHE A 241 -1.27 16.55 9.31
N ARG A 242 -1.43 16.63 7.98
CA ARG A 242 -2.68 16.67 7.24
C ARG A 242 -3.49 17.94 7.47
N PHE A 243 -4.39 18.17 6.51
CA PHE A 243 -5.44 19.17 6.60
C PHE A 243 -6.57 18.83 5.63
N SER A 244 -7.72 19.44 5.82
CA SER A 244 -8.82 19.49 4.86
C SER A 244 -9.32 20.93 4.70
N LEU A 245 -10.09 21.19 3.64
CA LEU A 245 -10.77 22.47 3.49
C LEU A 245 -12.18 22.32 4.08
N ASP A 246 -12.56 23.19 5.02
CA ASP A 246 -13.94 23.24 5.50
C ASP A 246 -14.85 23.66 4.33
N PRO A 247 -15.82 22.84 3.91
CA PRO A 247 -16.68 23.14 2.77
C PRO A 247 -17.55 24.39 2.98
N ARG A 248 -17.80 24.80 4.22
CA ARG A 248 -18.59 26.00 4.57
C ARG A 248 -17.76 27.27 4.46
N LEU A 249 -16.46 27.20 4.77
CA LEU A 249 -15.57 28.35 4.88
C LEU A 249 -14.62 28.49 3.68
N GLY A 250 -14.32 27.39 2.99
CA GLY A 250 -13.25 27.33 2.00
C GLY A 250 -11.85 27.52 2.61
N LEU A 251 -11.71 27.28 3.92
CA LEU A 251 -10.46 27.50 4.67
C LEU A 251 -9.85 26.18 5.17
N PRO A 252 -8.51 26.09 5.28
CA PRO A 252 -7.86 24.91 5.82
C PRO A 252 -8.16 24.70 7.31
N VAL A 253 -8.38 23.44 7.68
CA VAL A 253 -8.39 22.95 9.06
C VAL A 253 -7.21 22.00 9.21
N VAL A 254 -6.20 22.40 9.98
CA VAL A 254 -4.86 21.79 10.02
C VAL A 254 -4.63 21.19 11.40
N GLY A 255 -4.09 19.98 11.45
CA GLY A 255 -3.47 19.43 12.64
C GLY A 255 -1.99 19.78 12.59
N ASP A 256 -1.42 20.27 13.69
CA ASP A 256 0.02 20.52 13.78
C ASP A 256 0.61 19.73 14.96
N VAL A 257 1.55 18.83 14.62
CA VAL A 257 2.22 17.98 15.61
C VAL A 257 3.30 18.78 16.29
N GLY A 258 3.10 19.08 17.57
CA GLY A 258 4.04 19.83 18.40
C GLY A 258 5.28 19.02 18.78
N TRP A 259 6.16 19.63 19.59
CA TRP A 259 7.47 19.06 19.87
C TRP A 259 7.46 18.07 21.01
N ASN A 260 7.02 18.48 22.20
CA ASN A 260 7.09 17.67 23.41
C ASN A 260 5.82 17.70 24.24
N THR A 261 4.98 18.73 24.09
CA THR A 261 3.91 19.02 25.06
C THR A 261 2.54 19.03 24.42
N TRP A 262 2.37 19.64 23.24
CA TRP A 262 1.04 19.91 22.70
C TRP A 262 0.85 19.44 21.28
N GLU A 263 -0.22 18.69 21.08
CA GLU A 263 -0.85 18.50 19.79
C GLU A 263 -1.91 19.61 19.59
N GLU A 264 -2.08 20.11 18.37
CA GLU A 264 -3.03 21.20 18.11
C GLU A 264 -3.83 21.07 16.81
N VAL A 265 -5.02 21.68 16.81
CA VAL A 265 -5.86 21.83 15.61
C VAL A 265 -6.15 23.32 15.37
N ASN A 266 -5.96 23.75 14.13
CA ASN A 266 -6.02 25.13 13.67
C ASN A 266 -7.06 25.30 12.57
N VAL A 267 -7.94 26.30 12.69
CA VAL A 267 -8.76 26.79 11.56
C VAL A 267 -8.04 28.00 10.96
N VAL A 268 -7.49 27.83 9.77
CA VAL A 268 -6.42 28.68 9.24
C VAL A 268 -6.97 29.83 8.41
N ARG A 269 -6.56 31.05 8.75
CA ARG A 269 -6.91 32.27 8.00
C ARG A 269 -5.76 32.71 7.08
N PRO A 270 -6.06 33.47 6.01
CA PRO A 270 -5.02 34.08 5.18
C PRO A 270 -4.08 34.93 6.04
N GLY A 271 -2.79 34.63 6.00
CA GLY A 271 -1.74 35.37 6.68
C GLY A 271 -1.54 34.98 8.15
N ALA A 272 -2.27 33.97 8.65
CA ALA A 272 -2.07 33.47 10.01
C ALA A 272 -0.63 32.99 10.24
N ASN A 273 -0.10 33.28 11.43
CA ASN A 273 1.20 32.84 11.89
C ASN A 273 1.05 32.07 13.21
N HIS A 274 1.17 30.75 13.17
CA HIS A 274 1.09 29.87 14.35
C HIS A 274 2.39 29.85 15.17
N ALA A 275 3.35 30.69 14.75
CA ALA A 275 4.50 31.12 15.52
C ALA A 275 5.45 30.02 16.03
N TRP A 276 5.36 28.78 15.55
CA TRP A 276 6.44 27.81 15.69
C TRP A 276 7.74 28.37 15.09
N PRO A 277 8.90 28.20 15.75
CA PRO A 277 9.15 27.44 16.98
C PRO A 277 9.03 28.23 18.28
N CYS A 278 8.62 29.49 18.23
CA CYS A 278 8.55 30.38 19.39
C CYS A 278 7.41 30.00 20.34
N TRP A 279 6.35 29.40 19.80
CA TRP A 279 5.17 28.91 20.51
C TRP A 279 4.89 27.45 20.12
N GLU A 280 4.39 26.67 21.09
CA GLU A 280 3.90 25.31 20.92
C GLU A 280 2.51 25.28 21.55
N GLY A 281 1.44 25.15 20.76
CA GLY A 281 0.11 25.44 21.26
C GLY A 281 -0.02 26.91 21.66
N ASN A 282 -0.42 27.13 22.91
CA ASN A 282 -0.60 28.45 23.50
C ASN A 282 0.48 28.81 24.53
N VAL A 283 1.59 28.08 24.55
CA VAL A 283 2.70 28.33 25.49
C VAL A 283 3.99 28.69 24.76
N PRO A 284 4.82 29.61 25.30
CA PRO A 284 6.15 29.85 24.76
C PRO A 284 6.98 28.58 24.83
N THR A 285 7.55 28.16 23.70
CA THR A 285 8.31 26.90 23.62
C THR A 285 9.60 27.02 24.43
N PRO A 286 9.85 26.13 25.41
CA PRO A 286 11.09 26.15 26.17
C PRO A 286 12.33 26.06 25.26
N GLY A 287 13.34 26.89 25.53
CA GLY A 287 14.56 27.00 24.71
C GLY A 287 14.39 27.89 23.48
N TYR A 288 13.41 27.61 22.62
CA TYR A 288 13.20 28.37 21.37
C TYR A 288 12.71 29.80 21.59
N SER A 289 11.79 30.02 22.53
CA SER A 289 11.19 31.34 22.79
C SER A 289 12.21 32.43 23.17
N GLY A 290 13.40 32.04 23.64
CA GLY A 290 14.51 32.95 23.95
C GLY A 290 15.41 33.31 22.77
N LEU A 291 15.20 32.72 21.59
CA LEU A 291 16.00 33.04 20.40
C LEU A 291 15.70 34.44 19.88
N ALA A 292 16.71 35.10 19.31
CA ALA A 292 16.54 36.44 18.73
C ALA A 292 15.44 36.49 17.65
N GLY A 293 15.29 35.42 16.87
CA GLY A 293 14.23 35.28 15.86
C GLY A 293 12.80 35.18 16.42
N CYS A 294 12.65 34.98 17.74
CA CYS A 294 11.36 34.90 18.42
C CYS A 294 10.94 36.21 19.10
N ALA A 295 11.83 37.21 19.13
CA ALA A 295 11.53 38.49 19.77
C ALA A 295 10.33 39.18 19.07
N GLY A 296 9.25 39.38 19.82
CA GLY A 296 8.04 40.06 19.33
C GLY A 296 7.16 39.23 18.39
N VAL A 297 7.42 37.94 18.23
CA VAL A 297 6.58 37.05 17.42
C VAL A 297 5.26 36.78 18.14
N VAL A 298 4.16 37.20 17.53
CA VAL A 298 2.79 37.02 18.04
C VAL A 298 2.22 35.70 17.54
N ASN A 299 1.67 34.90 18.45
CA ASN A 299 1.01 33.64 18.14
C ASN A 299 -0.42 33.85 17.62
N THR A 300 -0.82 33.10 16.61
CA THR A 300 -2.22 32.82 16.29
C THR A 300 -2.65 31.55 17.04
N PRO A 301 -3.50 31.66 18.09
CA PRO A 301 -3.88 30.51 18.90
C PRO A 301 -4.58 29.39 18.11
N PRO A 302 -4.32 28.12 18.43
CA PRO A 302 -5.10 27.00 17.92
C PRO A 302 -6.54 27.01 18.45
N VAL A 303 -7.42 26.33 17.72
CA VAL A 303 -8.83 26.15 18.11
C VAL A 303 -8.95 25.21 19.30
N THR A 304 -8.10 24.19 19.35
CA THR A 304 -7.97 23.29 20.50
C THR A 304 -6.56 22.72 20.58
N THR A 305 -6.14 22.37 21.79
CA THR A 305 -4.90 21.63 22.07
C THR A 305 -5.18 20.44 22.97
N TYR A 306 -4.32 19.43 22.92
CA TYR A 306 -4.29 18.33 23.89
C TYR A 306 -2.85 17.88 24.16
N HIS A 307 -2.63 17.29 25.33
CA HIS A 307 -1.29 17.05 25.84
C HIS A 307 -0.69 15.77 25.26
N HIS A 308 0.64 15.76 25.10
CA HIS A 308 1.40 14.56 24.76
C HIS A 308 1.28 13.49 25.84
N GLY A 309 1.05 12.25 25.44
CA GLY A 309 1.05 11.13 26.39
C GLY A 309 0.10 10.00 26.02
N SER A 310 -0.19 9.15 27.00
CA SER A 310 -0.98 7.93 26.83
C SER A 310 -2.25 7.92 27.67
N GLY A 311 -2.55 9.02 28.36
CA GLY A 311 -3.79 9.22 29.09
C GLY A 311 -5.03 9.19 28.20
N VAL A 312 -6.20 9.15 28.84
CA VAL A 312 -7.50 9.03 28.15
C VAL A 312 -7.73 10.18 27.16
N ASP A 313 -7.37 11.40 27.54
CA ASP A 313 -7.52 12.62 26.71
C ASP A 313 -6.19 13.11 26.08
N GLU A 314 -5.15 12.27 26.07
CA GLU A 314 -3.82 12.58 25.52
C GLU A 314 -3.59 11.84 24.18
N GLY A 315 -2.63 12.32 23.39
CA GLY A 315 -2.19 11.74 22.12
C GLY A 315 -0.79 12.24 21.72
N ASN A 316 -0.22 11.79 20.60
CA ASN A 316 1.17 12.12 20.19
C ASN A 316 1.35 12.24 18.66
N SER A 317 0.24 12.33 17.91
CA SER A 317 0.27 12.50 16.46
C SER A 317 -1.06 12.99 15.91
N VAL A 318 -1.38 14.28 16.12
CA VAL A 318 -2.63 14.84 15.58
C VAL A 318 -2.70 14.68 14.07
N THR A 319 -3.71 13.94 13.62
CA THR A 319 -4.06 13.81 12.21
C THR A 319 -5.29 14.66 11.96
N ALA A 320 -5.14 15.74 11.20
CA ALA A 320 -6.30 16.52 10.77
C ALA A 320 -7.26 15.64 9.96
N GLY A 321 -8.54 15.68 10.31
CA GLY A 321 -9.55 14.93 9.57
C GLY A 321 -10.44 15.83 8.71
N ILE A 322 -11.75 15.69 8.85
CA ILE A 322 -12.74 16.21 7.89
C ILE A 322 -13.98 16.72 8.63
N VAL A 323 -14.58 17.80 8.11
CA VAL A 323 -15.91 18.25 8.53
C VAL A 323 -16.94 17.33 7.92
N TYR A 324 -17.76 16.69 8.74
CA TYR A 324 -18.84 15.85 8.27
C TYR A 324 -19.95 16.68 7.62
N SER A 325 -20.21 16.43 6.34
CA SER A 325 -21.26 17.08 5.55
C SER A 325 -22.21 16.09 4.89
N GLY A 326 -22.13 14.81 5.26
CA GLY A 326 -23.04 13.76 4.80
C GLY A 326 -24.40 13.82 5.50
N SER A 327 -25.26 12.85 5.20
CA SER A 327 -26.56 12.66 5.85
C SER A 327 -26.78 11.23 6.37
N SER A 328 -25.74 10.41 6.33
CA SER A 328 -25.77 9.03 6.82
C SER A 328 -25.66 8.92 8.34
N TYR A 329 -25.07 9.91 9.01
CA TYR A 329 -24.85 9.92 10.46
C TYR A 329 -25.95 10.72 11.16
N PRO A 330 -26.18 10.50 12.47
CA PRO A 330 -27.13 11.30 13.24
C PRO A 330 -26.85 12.81 13.20
N ASP A 331 -27.91 13.62 13.37
CA ASP A 331 -27.89 15.09 13.35
C ASP A 331 -26.78 15.71 14.23
N GLU A 332 -26.42 15.07 15.35
CA GLU A 332 -25.35 15.54 16.25
C GLU A 332 -23.95 15.61 15.60
N TYR A 333 -23.71 14.87 14.52
CA TYR A 333 -22.44 14.87 13.79
C TYR A 333 -22.41 15.86 12.61
N HIS A 334 -23.55 16.45 12.23
CA HIS A 334 -23.60 17.38 11.10
C HIS A 334 -22.77 18.64 11.37
N GLY A 335 -21.78 18.90 10.51
CA GLY A 335 -20.84 20.01 10.68
C GLY A 335 -19.78 19.77 11.75
N ALA A 336 -19.73 18.59 12.37
CA ALA A 336 -18.66 18.22 13.29
C ALA A 336 -17.37 17.91 12.52
N PHE A 337 -16.25 18.43 13.01
CA PHE A 337 -14.91 18.12 12.52
C PHE A 337 -14.38 16.89 13.25
N PHE A 338 -14.20 15.80 12.51
CA PHE A 338 -13.57 14.59 12.98
C PHE A 338 -12.05 14.74 12.81
N PHE A 339 -11.28 14.36 13.82
CA PHE A 339 -9.82 14.35 13.76
C PHE A 339 -9.28 13.21 14.62
N GLY A 340 -8.09 12.72 14.28
CA GLY A 340 -7.54 11.52 14.87
C GLY A 340 -6.18 11.69 15.51
N ASP A 341 -5.75 10.63 16.16
CA ASP A 341 -4.38 10.44 16.64
C ASP A 341 -3.98 8.99 16.38
N TYR A 342 -2.96 8.79 15.54
CA TYR A 342 -2.60 7.42 15.14
C TYR A 342 -1.82 6.68 16.23
N ALA A 343 -1.07 7.39 17.07
CA ALA A 343 -0.24 6.80 18.12
C ALA A 343 -1.09 6.20 19.23
N THR A 344 -2.19 6.86 19.57
CA THR A 344 -3.14 6.43 20.61
C THR A 344 -4.41 5.78 20.07
N GLN A 345 -4.57 5.71 18.74
CA GLN A 345 -5.66 5.03 18.04
C GLN A 345 -7.05 5.57 18.42
N LYS A 346 -7.20 6.89 18.34
CA LYS A 346 -8.41 7.63 18.76
C LYS A 346 -8.93 8.54 17.66
N ILE A 347 -10.24 8.79 17.68
CA ILE A 347 -10.90 9.86 16.92
C ILE A 347 -11.74 10.70 17.89
N TRP A 348 -11.65 12.03 17.74
CA TRP A 348 -12.50 13.00 18.42
C TRP A 348 -13.36 13.74 17.40
N THR A 349 -14.42 14.38 17.90
CA THR A 349 -15.20 15.33 17.13
C THR A 349 -15.29 16.66 17.86
N MET A 350 -15.26 17.76 17.12
CA MET A 350 -15.47 19.10 17.66
C MET A 350 -16.25 19.96 16.67
N THR A 351 -16.86 21.05 17.13
CA THR A 351 -17.50 22.04 16.24
C THR A 351 -16.95 23.43 16.50
N TYR A 352 -16.96 24.26 15.47
CA TYR A 352 -16.55 25.66 15.53
C TYR A 352 -17.43 26.53 14.64
N ASP A 353 -17.52 27.82 14.98
CA ASP A 353 -18.32 28.80 14.28
C ASP A 353 -17.64 29.29 12.98
N SER A 354 -18.31 30.18 12.23
CA SER A 354 -17.75 30.76 10.99
C SER A 354 -16.51 31.63 11.23
N GLN A 355 -16.23 31.97 12.48
CA GLN A 355 -15.03 32.69 12.88
C GLN A 355 -13.88 31.74 13.25
N GLY A 356 -14.11 30.42 13.23
CA GLY A 356 -13.14 29.40 13.65
C GLY A 356 -13.03 29.28 15.17
N ARG A 357 -13.98 29.82 15.93
CA ARG A 357 -13.99 29.70 17.40
C ARG A 357 -14.68 28.42 17.81
N LEU A 358 -14.09 27.71 18.76
CA LEU A 358 -14.63 26.46 19.30
C LEU A 358 -16.06 26.68 19.86
N VAL A 359 -17.00 25.86 19.40
CA VAL A 359 -18.40 25.83 19.86
C VAL A 359 -18.62 24.61 20.75
N GLN A 360 -18.20 23.44 20.27
CA GLN A 360 -18.20 22.19 21.04
C GLN A 360 -16.77 21.66 21.12
N ALA A 361 -16.28 21.53 22.35
CA ALA A 361 -14.97 20.95 22.61
C ALA A 361 -14.90 19.46 22.24
N PRO A 362 -13.70 18.95 21.93
CA PRO A 362 -13.47 17.51 21.80
C PRO A 362 -14.02 16.72 22.99
N GLN A 363 -14.67 15.59 22.74
CA GLN A 363 -15.22 14.76 23.82
C GLN A 363 -14.12 14.24 24.76
N ARG A 364 -14.45 14.21 26.06
CA ARG A 364 -13.61 13.67 27.13
C ARG A 364 -14.45 12.73 28.01
N PRO A 365 -14.27 11.39 27.93
CA PRO A 365 -13.29 10.68 27.09
C PRO A 365 -13.66 10.69 25.58
N PRO A 366 -12.71 10.46 24.67
CA PRO A 366 -12.99 10.18 23.26
C PRO A 366 -13.91 8.98 23.09
N LYS A 367 -14.88 9.07 22.16
CA LYS A 367 -15.87 8.00 21.92
C LYS A 367 -15.42 6.95 20.91
N PHE A 368 -14.41 7.24 20.10
CA PHE A 368 -13.84 6.33 19.11
C PHE A 368 -12.44 5.94 19.57
N THR A 369 -12.26 4.71 20.04
CA THR A 369 -10.96 4.21 20.54
C THR A 369 -10.66 2.82 20.02
N GLY A 370 -9.37 2.47 19.87
CA GLY A 370 -8.98 1.18 19.28
C GLY A 370 -9.31 1.10 17.78
N ILE A 371 -9.34 2.26 17.11
CA ILE A 371 -9.77 2.39 15.71
C ILE A 371 -8.64 2.16 14.70
N GLY A 372 -7.46 1.70 15.14
CA GLY A 372 -6.26 1.63 14.30
C GLY A 372 -5.51 2.98 14.22
N GLY A 373 -4.64 3.16 13.24
CA GLY A 373 -3.78 4.33 13.09
C GLY A 373 -4.23 5.28 11.98
N PRO A 374 -5.18 6.21 12.20
CA PRO A 374 -5.65 7.14 11.17
C PRO A 374 -4.58 8.15 10.77
N VAL A 375 -4.17 8.14 9.50
CA VAL A 375 -3.17 9.08 8.94
C VAL A 375 -3.70 9.95 7.80
N LYS A 376 -4.95 9.74 7.38
CA LYS A 376 -5.67 10.54 6.37
C LYS A 376 -7.17 10.28 6.49
N PHE A 377 -7.99 11.32 6.32
CA PHE A 377 -9.45 11.20 6.21
C PHE A 377 -9.95 11.71 4.85
N ALA A 378 -11.04 11.11 4.38
CA ALA A 378 -11.86 11.55 3.24
C ALA A 378 -13.32 11.12 3.46
N ALA A 379 -14.23 11.60 2.61
CA ALA A 379 -15.62 11.14 2.59
C ALA A 379 -15.85 10.20 1.40
N ALA A 380 -16.58 9.10 1.63
CA ALA A 380 -17.16 8.28 0.59
C ALA A 380 -18.33 9.02 -0.09
N ALA A 381 -18.82 8.50 -1.21
CA ALA A 381 -19.88 9.14 -2.00
C ALA A 381 -21.19 9.37 -1.21
N ASN A 382 -21.51 8.50 -0.25
CA ASN A 382 -22.69 8.65 0.61
C ASN A 382 -22.44 9.57 1.83
N GLY A 383 -21.26 10.16 1.94
CA GLY A 383 -20.86 11.04 3.04
C GLY A 383 -20.16 10.35 4.21
N ASP A 384 -20.09 9.02 4.25
CA ASP A 384 -19.38 8.31 5.31
C ASP A 384 -17.91 8.70 5.38
N ILE A 385 -17.39 8.86 6.59
CA ILE A 385 -15.99 9.11 6.84
C ILE A 385 -15.19 7.83 6.63
N VAL A 386 -14.18 7.93 5.79
CA VAL A 386 -13.19 6.89 5.53
C VAL A 386 -11.83 7.43 5.93
N TYR A 387 -11.01 6.58 6.55
CA TYR A 387 -9.64 6.94 6.88
C TYR A 387 -8.65 5.86 6.47
N ALA A 388 -7.42 6.30 6.18
CA ALA A 388 -6.27 5.43 6.00
C ALA A 388 -5.78 4.94 7.36
N ASP A 389 -5.89 3.65 7.63
CA ASP A 389 -5.27 3.02 8.79
C ASP A 389 -3.87 2.54 8.42
N ILE A 390 -2.85 3.29 8.85
CA ILE A 390 -1.46 2.96 8.58
C ILE A 390 -1.08 1.61 9.22
N ILE A 391 -1.64 1.25 10.38
CA ILE A 391 -1.24 0.03 11.11
C ILE A 391 -1.65 -1.21 10.33
N SER A 392 -2.89 -1.29 9.85
CA SER A 392 -3.36 -2.43 9.05
C SER A 392 -2.99 -2.33 7.57
N GLY A 393 -2.78 -1.12 7.06
CA GLY A 393 -2.68 -0.87 5.62
C GLY A 393 -4.02 -0.85 4.92
N ASN A 394 -5.15 -0.93 5.63
CA ASN A 394 -6.49 -0.88 5.05
C ASN A 394 -7.07 0.54 5.10
N LEU A 395 -8.02 0.80 4.21
CA LEU A 395 -8.97 1.89 4.39
C LEU A 395 -10.03 1.41 5.38
N ARG A 396 -10.43 2.26 6.31
CA ARG A 396 -11.49 1.94 7.25
C ARG A 396 -12.61 2.96 7.14
N ARG A 397 -13.83 2.47 6.92
CA ARG A 397 -15.04 3.26 6.76
C ARG A 397 -15.86 3.20 8.03
N LEU A 398 -16.07 4.35 8.65
CA LEU A 398 -17.07 4.54 9.69
C LEU A 398 -18.43 4.55 8.98
N SER A 399 -19.19 3.46 9.10
CA SER A 399 -20.52 3.36 8.52
C SER A 399 -21.54 3.52 9.63
N TYR A 400 -22.60 4.26 9.33
CA TYR A 400 -23.82 4.25 10.11
C TYR A 400 -24.87 3.66 9.17
N PRO A 401 -25.04 2.31 9.15
CA PRO A 401 -26.06 1.67 8.34
C PRO A 401 -27.42 2.10 8.90
N GLY A 402 -27.91 3.24 8.41
CA GLY A 402 -29.05 3.97 8.93
C GLY A 402 -30.40 3.35 8.58
N THR A 403 -30.52 2.03 8.50
CA THR A 403 -31.83 1.43 8.69
C THR A 403 -32.05 1.34 10.17
N ASN A 404 -32.54 2.44 10.76
CA ASN A 404 -33.30 2.32 11.98
C ASN A 404 -34.52 1.48 11.64
N ALA A 405 -34.50 0.20 12.03
CA ALA A 405 -35.65 -0.65 11.95
C ALA A 405 -36.80 0.05 12.68
N GLU A 406 -38.00 0.05 12.09
CA GLU A 406 -39.16 0.48 12.86
C GLU A 406 -39.23 -0.41 14.12
N PRO A 407 -39.42 0.18 15.31
CA PRO A 407 -39.56 -0.60 16.51
C PRO A 407 -40.82 -1.45 16.39
N VAL A 408 -40.91 -2.57 17.09
CA VAL A 408 -42.13 -3.38 17.10
C VAL A 408 -42.92 -3.06 18.35
N ALA A 409 -44.11 -2.48 18.16
CA ALA A 409 -45.03 -2.16 19.24
C ALA A 409 -45.72 -3.44 19.73
N VAL A 410 -45.45 -3.86 20.96
CA VAL A 410 -46.12 -5.00 21.60
C VAL A 410 -46.76 -4.53 22.89
N ALA A 411 -48.08 -4.65 22.94
CA ALA A 411 -48.90 -4.21 24.06
C ALA A 411 -49.68 -5.39 24.64
N THR A 412 -49.77 -5.43 25.96
CA THR A 412 -50.64 -6.35 26.69
C THR A 412 -51.44 -5.57 27.73
N SER A 413 -52.59 -6.11 28.12
CA SER A 413 -53.39 -5.52 29.20
C SER A 413 -53.86 -6.57 30.19
N SER A 414 -54.03 -6.15 31.43
CA SER A 414 -54.70 -6.93 32.48
C SER A 414 -55.72 -6.04 33.18
N THR A 415 -56.97 -6.50 33.21
CA THR A 415 -58.09 -5.75 33.79
C THR A 415 -58.52 -6.32 35.13
N ASP A 416 -58.61 -5.47 36.15
CA ASP A 416 -59.34 -5.75 37.39
C ASP A 416 -60.75 -5.14 37.30
N PRO A 417 -61.79 -5.95 37.05
CA PRO A 417 -63.15 -5.45 36.87
C PRO A 417 -63.77 -4.90 38.16
N SER A 418 -63.25 -5.24 39.34
CA SER A 418 -63.78 -4.75 40.62
C SER A 418 -63.48 -3.26 40.84
N THR A 419 -62.32 -2.81 40.35
CA THR A 419 -61.88 -1.41 40.40
C THR A 419 -61.97 -0.71 39.05
N ARG A 420 -62.28 -1.46 37.97
CA ARG A 420 -62.25 -1.00 36.57
C ARG A 420 -60.89 -0.42 36.17
N THR A 421 -59.84 -0.94 36.79
CA THR A 421 -58.45 -0.54 36.54
C THR A 421 -57.82 -1.50 35.56
N VAL A 422 -57.17 -0.96 34.53
CA VAL A 422 -56.44 -1.72 33.51
C VAL A 422 -54.96 -1.39 33.65
N THR A 423 -54.15 -2.42 33.79
CA THR A 423 -52.69 -2.31 33.70
C THR A 423 -52.29 -2.58 32.26
N PHE A 424 -51.65 -1.62 31.62
CA PHE A 424 -51.09 -1.72 30.28
C PHE A 424 -49.59 -1.93 30.38
N ASP A 425 -49.08 -2.84 29.57
CA ASP A 425 -47.66 -3.19 29.57
C ASP A 425 -47.13 -3.31 28.15
N GLY A 426 -46.23 -2.38 27.83
CA GLY A 426 -45.52 -2.28 26.56
C GLY A 426 -44.14 -2.92 26.62
N SER A 427 -43.71 -3.52 27.73
CA SER A 427 -42.34 -4.03 27.90
C SER A 427 -41.93 -5.12 26.92
N GLY A 428 -42.90 -5.71 26.20
CA GLY A 428 -42.65 -6.65 25.12
C GLY A 428 -42.25 -5.97 23.81
N SER A 429 -42.33 -4.64 23.71
CA SER A 429 -41.90 -3.89 22.53
C SER A 429 -40.38 -3.87 22.47
N TYR A 430 -39.84 -3.93 21.26
CA TYR A 430 -38.41 -4.05 21.06
C TYR A 430 -38.00 -3.40 19.74
N ASP A 431 -36.73 -3.03 19.66
CA ASP A 431 -36.11 -2.57 18.44
C ASP A 431 -35.07 -3.59 17.95
N PHE A 432 -35.01 -3.80 16.64
CA PHE A 432 -34.11 -4.80 16.07
C PHE A 432 -32.65 -4.35 16.06
N ASP A 433 -32.39 -3.04 16.11
CA ASP A 433 -31.05 -2.45 16.19
C ASP A 433 -30.62 -2.22 17.64
N GLY A 434 -31.48 -2.57 18.60
CA GLY A 434 -31.25 -2.45 20.03
C GLY A 434 -31.45 -1.03 20.56
N ASP A 435 -32.13 -0.15 19.81
CA ASP A 435 -32.35 1.22 20.21
C ASP A 435 -33.33 1.32 21.41
N PRO A 436 -33.05 2.21 22.39
CA PRO A 436 -33.99 2.47 23.48
C PRO A 436 -35.32 3.05 22.98
N LEU A 437 -36.43 2.52 23.49
CA LEU A 437 -37.78 2.93 23.12
C LEU A 437 -38.41 3.90 24.11
N THR A 438 -39.21 4.82 23.58
CA THR A 438 -40.19 5.62 24.33
C THR A 438 -41.60 5.09 24.07
N TYR A 439 -42.50 5.28 25.04
CA TYR A 439 -43.80 4.61 25.07
C TYR A 439 -44.89 5.63 25.40
N HIS A 440 -45.85 5.80 24.48
CA HIS A 440 -47.01 6.67 24.64
C HIS A 440 -48.31 5.87 24.56
N TRP A 441 -49.16 5.97 25.58
CA TRP A 441 -50.47 5.33 25.63
C TRP A 441 -51.59 6.35 25.50
N ASP A 442 -52.49 6.13 24.53
CA ASP A 442 -53.82 6.75 24.48
C ASP A 442 -54.84 5.71 24.96
N PHE A 443 -55.60 6.00 26.01
CA PHE A 443 -56.53 5.04 26.62
C PHE A 443 -57.89 4.96 25.91
N GLY A 444 -58.13 5.81 24.90
CA GLY A 444 -59.36 5.82 24.10
C GLY A 444 -60.56 6.49 24.78
N ASP A 445 -60.37 7.10 25.96
CA ASP A 445 -61.39 7.88 26.69
C ASP A 445 -61.04 9.38 26.78
N GLY A 446 -60.06 9.82 25.98
CA GLY A 446 -59.54 11.19 25.97
C GLY A 446 -58.41 11.45 26.96
N THR A 447 -57.92 10.43 27.65
CA THR A 447 -56.75 10.51 28.53
C THR A 447 -55.56 9.70 27.99
N SER A 448 -54.34 10.09 28.35
CA SER A 448 -53.11 9.46 27.89
C SER A 448 -52.02 9.47 28.97
N GLN A 449 -51.03 8.59 28.83
CA GLN A 449 -49.90 8.49 29.74
C GLN A 449 -48.67 7.92 29.04
N ASP A 450 -47.48 8.38 29.45
CA ASP A 450 -46.21 7.80 29.01
C ASP A 450 -45.69 6.76 30.02
N GLY A 451 -45.04 5.72 29.49
CA GLY A 451 -44.35 4.74 30.29
C GLY A 451 -44.43 3.32 29.74
N VAL A 452 -43.43 2.52 30.07
CA VAL A 452 -43.34 1.10 29.67
C VAL A 452 -44.53 0.31 30.22
N ARG A 453 -44.86 0.52 31.51
CA ARG A 453 -46.03 -0.07 32.16
C ARG A 453 -46.80 1.02 32.89
N VAL A 454 -48.09 1.15 32.59
CA VAL A 454 -48.98 2.19 33.13
C VAL A 454 -50.29 1.59 33.60
N THR A 455 -51.01 2.28 34.49
CA THR A 455 -52.31 1.85 35.01
C THR A 455 -53.33 2.95 34.80
N HIS A 456 -54.53 2.61 34.31
CA HIS A 456 -55.61 3.56 34.11
C HIS A 456 -56.94 3.03 34.65
N ALA A 457 -57.71 3.88 35.31
CA ALA A 457 -59.02 3.53 35.87
C ALA A 457 -60.14 4.14 35.03
N TYR A 458 -60.95 3.29 34.40
CA TYR A 458 -62.03 3.74 33.52
C TYR A 458 -63.30 4.11 34.30
N GLY A 459 -63.88 5.25 33.94
CA GLY A 459 -65.15 5.71 34.51
C GLY A 459 -66.28 4.68 34.34
N ALA A 460 -67.25 4.70 35.25
CA ALA A 460 -68.38 3.75 35.27
C ALA A 460 -69.20 3.73 33.96
N GLY A 461 -69.18 4.81 33.18
CA GLY A 461 -69.89 4.92 31.90
C GLY A 461 -69.16 4.29 30.70
N VAL A 462 -67.89 3.89 30.82
CA VAL A 462 -67.11 3.32 29.71
C VAL A 462 -67.28 1.80 29.67
N THR A 463 -68.11 1.28 28.76
CA THR A 463 -68.35 -0.16 28.64
C THR A 463 -67.34 -0.87 27.74
N ARG A 464 -66.76 -0.16 26.77
CA ARG A 464 -65.67 -0.60 25.89
C ARG A 464 -64.78 0.59 25.54
N ALA A 465 -63.50 0.35 25.36
CA ALA A 465 -62.52 1.30 24.85
C ALA A 465 -61.47 0.57 23.99
N THR A 466 -60.69 1.33 23.22
CA THR A 466 -59.50 0.83 22.52
C THR A 466 -58.32 1.68 22.97
N ALA A 467 -57.36 1.04 23.65
CA ALA A 467 -56.13 1.70 24.04
C ALA A 467 -55.07 1.51 22.95
N ARG A 468 -54.29 2.55 22.64
CA ARG A 468 -53.25 2.54 21.61
C ARG A 468 -51.90 2.79 22.25
N LEU A 469 -50.97 1.85 22.09
CA LEU A 469 -49.55 2.07 22.37
C LEU A 469 -48.89 2.58 21.09
N THR A 470 -48.14 3.67 21.20
CA THR A 470 -47.16 4.09 20.20
C THR A 470 -45.78 4.00 20.83
N VAL A 471 -44.89 3.23 20.19
CA VAL A 471 -43.47 3.21 20.56
C VAL A 471 -42.67 4.00 19.56
N THR A 472 -41.66 4.71 20.04
CA THR A 472 -40.78 5.54 19.21
C THR A 472 -39.34 5.28 19.63
N ASP A 473 -38.50 4.88 18.69
CA ASP A 473 -37.06 4.79 18.95
C ASP A 473 -36.40 6.18 18.99
N ARG A 474 -35.11 6.21 19.27
CA ARG A 474 -34.34 7.46 19.40
C ARG A 474 -34.10 8.19 18.07
N LEU A 475 -34.24 7.49 16.94
CA LEU A 475 -34.06 8.00 15.59
C LEU A 475 -35.39 8.46 14.97
N GLY A 476 -36.49 8.29 15.70
CA GLY A 476 -37.81 8.82 15.41
C GLY A 476 -38.71 7.90 14.59
N ALA A 477 -38.32 6.65 14.31
CA ALA A 477 -39.27 5.71 13.73
C ALA A 477 -40.23 5.21 14.80
N THR A 478 -41.45 4.88 14.37
CA THR A 478 -42.55 4.58 15.27
C THR A 478 -43.33 3.40 14.76
N ASP A 479 -43.81 2.58 15.70
CA ASP A 479 -44.86 1.62 15.45
C ASP A 479 -45.95 1.77 16.50
N SER A 480 -47.15 1.28 16.18
CA SER A 480 -48.29 1.37 17.08
C SER A 480 -49.12 0.10 17.06
N THR A 481 -49.64 -0.26 18.22
CA THR A 481 -50.52 -1.41 18.39
C THR A 481 -51.71 -1.05 19.28
N GLU A 482 -52.82 -1.73 19.09
CA GLU A 482 -54.09 -1.43 19.75
C GLU A 482 -54.53 -2.62 20.62
N VAL A 483 -55.09 -2.31 21.79
CA VAL A 483 -55.62 -3.28 22.74
C VAL A 483 -57.09 -2.97 22.99
N ALA A 484 -57.96 -3.96 22.75
CA ALA A 484 -59.37 -3.86 23.11
C ALA A 484 -59.54 -3.94 24.64
N VAL A 485 -60.28 -3.01 25.21
CA VAL A 485 -60.48 -2.89 26.65
C VAL A 485 -61.97 -2.99 26.98
N VAL A 486 -62.31 -3.88 27.90
CA VAL A 486 -63.63 -4.01 28.49
C VAL A 486 -63.48 -3.87 30.01
N PRO A 487 -63.65 -2.67 30.60
CA PRO A 487 -63.30 -2.43 32.01
C PRO A 487 -64.06 -3.28 33.03
N GLY A 488 -65.15 -3.95 32.61
CA GLY A 488 -65.93 -4.87 33.43
C GLY A 488 -65.59 -6.35 33.22
N ASN A 489 -64.58 -6.70 32.42
CA ASN A 489 -64.19 -8.08 32.09
C ASN A 489 -62.69 -8.27 32.34
N ARG A 490 -62.27 -9.44 32.85
CA ARG A 490 -60.83 -9.73 32.99
C ARG A 490 -60.21 -9.94 31.59
N SER A 491 -58.90 -9.74 31.48
CA SER A 491 -58.19 -10.08 30.25
C SER A 491 -57.75 -11.56 30.31
N PRO A 492 -57.74 -12.31 29.20
CA PRO A 492 -57.24 -13.68 29.17
C PRO A 492 -55.80 -13.78 29.66
N ASP A 493 -55.52 -14.74 30.54
CA ASP A 493 -54.16 -15.08 30.96
C ASP A 493 -53.54 -16.05 29.93
N LEU A 494 -52.70 -15.50 29.05
CA LEU A 494 -51.99 -16.24 28.00
C LEU A 494 -50.53 -16.49 28.41
N ILE A 495 -50.19 -17.76 28.56
CA ILE A 495 -48.83 -18.22 28.86
C ILE A 495 -48.25 -18.88 27.62
N MET A 496 -47.16 -18.34 27.08
CA MET A 496 -46.39 -18.92 25.99
C MET A 496 -45.17 -19.69 26.53
N THR A 497 -44.88 -20.84 25.93
CA THR A 497 -43.67 -21.64 26.16
C THR A 497 -42.87 -21.64 24.86
N ASP A 498 -41.66 -21.11 24.89
CA ASP A 498 -40.81 -20.95 23.70
C ASP A 498 -39.36 -21.44 23.94
N PRO A 499 -38.55 -21.56 22.87
CA PRO A 499 -37.16 -22.00 22.96
C PRO A 499 -36.16 -20.99 23.57
N GLY A 500 -36.58 -19.81 24.02
CA GLY A 500 -35.69 -18.76 24.55
C GLY A 500 -34.73 -18.21 23.49
N ALA A 501 -33.48 -17.95 23.86
CA ALA A 501 -32.45 -17.35 22.98
C ALA A 501 -31.86 -18.34 21.95
N ARG A 502 -32.55 -19.42 21.61
CA ARG A 502 -32.06 -20.43 20.67
C ARG A 502 -32.09 -19.87 19.24
N THR A 503 -31.00 -20.09 18.50
CA THR A 503 -30.89 -19.81 17.06
C THR A 503 -31.10 -21.08 16.23
N PHE A 504 -31.60 -20.94 14.99
CA PHE A 504 -32.02 -22.07 14.15
C PHE A 504 -31.27 -22.14 12.83
N ALA A 505 -30.95 -23.35 12.39
CA ALA A 505 -30.48 -23.61 11.03
C ALA A 505 -31.65 -23.66 10.05
N VAL A 506 -31.38 -23.47 8.74
CA VAL A 506 -32.37 -23.63 7.68
C VAL A 506 -33.08 -24.98 7.79
N GLY A 507 -34.41 -24.95 7.81
CA GLY A 507 -35.25 -26.14 7.91
C GLY A 507 -35.37 -26.74 9.32
N GLU A 508 -34.61 -26.26 10.32
CA GLU A 508 -34.77 -26.67 11.71
C GLU A 508 -36.18 -26.27 12.21
N PRO A 509 -36.95 -27.17 12.83
CA PRO A 509 -38.29 -26.84 13.31
C PRO A 509 -38.23 -25.89 14.51
N VAL A 510 -38.88 -24.74 14.37
CA VAL A 510 -39.18 -23.82 15.47
C VAL A 510 -40.49 -24.28 16.10
N VAL A 511 -40.45 -24.76 17.34
CA VAL A 511 -41.61 -25.26 18.09
C VAL A 511 -41.92 -24.32 19.25
N VAL A 512 -43.15 -23.84 19.31
CA VAL A 512 -43.68 -23.00 20.41
C VAL A 512 -44.99 -23.59 20.92
N GLY A 513 -45.32 -23.32 22.18
CA GLY A 513 -46.58 -23.74 22.80
C GLY A 513 -47.24 -22.58 23.55
N ALA A 514 -48.55 -22.67 23.77
CA ALA A 514 -49.25 -21.69 24.60
C ALA A 514 -50.53 -22.26 25.19
N THR A 515 -50.91 -21.75 26.36
CA THR A 515 -52.18 -22.03 27.03
C THR A 515 -52.83 -20.73 27.46
N ALA A 516 -54.15 -20.66 27.36
CA ALA A 516 -54.93 -19.51 27.78
C ALA A 516 -56.08 -19.90 28.70
N ILE A 517 -56.24 -19.17 29.80
CA ILE A 517 -57.41 -19.26 30.68
C ILE A 517 -57.97 -17.87 30.93
N ASP A 518 -59.28 -17.76 30.92
CA ASP A 518 -60.02 -16.60 31.38
C ASP A 518 -60.93 -17.02 32.54
N THR A 519 -61.14 -16.14 33.52
CA THR A 519 -61.91 -16.52 34.72
C THR A 519 -63.42 -16.56 34.45
N GLU A 520 -63.90 -15.76 33.49
CA GLU A 520 -65.29 -15.71 33.06
C GLU A 520 -65.59 -16.80 32.03
N ASP A 521 -64.64 -17.12 31.14
CA ASP A 521 -64.85 -18.04 30.00
C ASP A 521 -64.18 -19.43 30.13
N GLY A 522 -63.27 -19.62 31.09
CA GLY A 522 -62.52 -20.86 31.27
C GLY A 522 -61.37 -21.02 30.29
N VAL A 523 -61.09 -22.25 29.82
CA VAL A 523 -59.97 -22.52 28.90
C VAL A 523 -60.32 -22.02 27.49
N LEU A 524 -59.45 -21.19 26.93
CA LEU A 524 -59.66 -20.58 25.62
C LEU A 524 -58.75 -21.20 24.54
N PRO A 525 -59.23 -21.34 23.30
CA PRO A 525 -58.42 -21.84 22.19
C PRO A 525 -57.38 -20.79 21.75
N VAL A 526 -56.12 -21.21 21.59
CA VAL A 526 -55.05 -20.36 21.08
C VAL A 526 -55.00 -20.41 19.55
N GLY A 527 -54.89 -19.25 18.92
CA GLY A 527 -54.53 -19.08 17.50
C GLY A 527 -53.08 -18.65 17.33
N TRP A 528 -52.48 -18.98 16.18
CA TRP A 528 -51.10 -18.67 15.83
C TRP A 528 -51.02 -17.93 14.50
N THR A 529 -50.14 -16.94 14.42
CA THR A 529 -49.76 -16.26 13.18
C THR A 529 -48.24 -16.21 13.06
N THR A 530 -47.74 -16.12 11.83
CA THR A 530 -46.31 -16.05 11.56
C THR A 530 -45.98 -14.95 10.57
N LEU A 531 -44.80 -14.35 10.72
CA LEU A 531 -44.28 -13.32 9.83
C LEU A 531 -42.80 -13.59 9.59
N ILE A 532 -42.40 -13.77 8.33
CA ILE A 532 -40.99 -13.85 7.95
C ILE A 532 -40.56 -12.46 7.55
N ARG A 533 -39.63 -11.87 8.30
CA ARG A 533 -39.13 -10.52 8.03
C ARG A 533 -37.73 -10.59 7.46
N HIS A 534 -37.57 -10.07 6.26
CA HIS A 534 -36.36 -10.07 5.45
C HIS A 534 -35.80 -8.64 5.40
N CYS A 535 -34.55 -8.45 5.81
CA CYS A 535 -33.89 -7.14 5.89
C CYS A 535 -32.52 -7.19 5.20
N PRO A 536 -32.46 -7.05 3.86
CA PRO A 536 -31.19 -7.09 3.15
C PRO A 536 -30.33 -5.88 3.50
N ASP A 537 -29.02 -6.07 3.65
CA ASP A 537 -28.03 -5.02 3.95
C ASP A 537 -28.07 -3.79 3.02
N GLU A 538 -28.70 -3.90 1.85
CA GLU A 538 -28.83 -2.83 0.84
C GLU A 538 -30.29 -2.43 0.51
N ALA A 539 -31.30 -2.96 1.21
CA ALA A 539 -32.72 -2.73 0.88
C ALA A 539 -33.63 -2.51 2.08
N THR A 540 -34.84 -2.00 1.82
CA THR A 540 -35.88 -1.83 2.84
C THR A 540 -36.36 -3.20 3.33
N CYS A 541 -36.43 -3.36 4.65
CA CYS A 541 -37.05 -4.54 5.26
C CYS A 541 -38.45 -4.76 4.70
N HIS A 542 -38.78 -6.01 4.37
CA HIS A 542 -40.14 -6.39 4.00
C HIS A 542 -40.52 -7.70 4.69
N ALA A 543 -41.82 -7.93 4.81
CA ALA A 543 -42.35 -9.04 5.57
C ALA A 543 -43.30 -9.90 4.73
N HIS A 544 -43.17 -11.21 4.85
CA HIS A 544 -44.05 -12.20 4.24
C HIS A 544 -44.91 -12.84 5.33
N PRO A 545 -46.24 -12.77 5.23
CA PRO A 545 -47.12 -13.49 6.16
C PRO A 545 -46.95 -14.99 5.95
N GLY A 546 -46.81 -15.74 7.04
CA GLY A 546 -46.78 -17.20 7.02
C GLY A 546 -48.14 -17.82 7.34
N SER A 547 -48.16 -19.16 7.38
CA SER A 547 -49.38 -19.92 7.61
C SER A 547 -49.89 -19.74 9.05
N PRO A 548 -51.20 -19.48 9.24
CA PRO A 548 -51.79 -19.45 10.57
C PRO A 548 -51.95 -20.88 11.13
N GLY A 549 -52.15 -20.98 12.45
CA GLY A 549 -52.38 -22.24 13.14
C GLY A 549 -53.33 -22.11 14.32
N GLY A 550 -53.66 -23.23 14.95
CA GLY A 550 -54.50 -23.27 16.16
C GLY A 550 -54.16 -24.45 17.05
N GLY A 551 -54.48 -24.31 18.34
CA GLY A 551 -54.21 -25.32 19.37
C GLY A 551 -53.01 -24.98 20.25
N PRO A 552 -52.67 -25.87 21.20
CA PRO A 552 -51.71 -25.57 22.27
C PRO A 552 -50.24 -25.60 21.84
N VAL A 553 -49.92 -26.11 20.64
CA VAL A 553 -48.56 -26.22 20.11
C VAL A 553 -48.55 -25.83 18.63
N PHE A 554 -47.53 -25.10 18.20
CA PHE A 554 -47.30 -24.69 16.82
C PHE A 554 -45.84 -24.97 16.41
N SER A 555 -45.63 -25.36 15.15
CA SER A 555 -44.32 -25.70 14.62
C SER A 555 -44.20 -25.30 13.16
N LEU A 556 -43.06 -24.73 12.78
CA LEU A 556 -42.70 -24.46 11.38
C LEU A 556 -41.20 -24.61 11.13
N PRO A 557 -40.76 -24.96 9.91
CA PRO A 557 -39.34 -24.95 9.57
C PRO A 557 -38.80 -23.52 9.50
N PHE A 558 -37.56 -23.32 9.97
CA PHE A 558 -36.87 -22.05 9.80
C PHE A 558 -36.53 -21.80 8.32
N THR A 559 -36.60 -20.53 7.91
CA THR A 559 -36.43 -20.10 6.51
C THR A 559 -34.98 -20.23 6.02
N ASP A 560 -34.78 -20.27 4.70
CA ASP A 560 -33.49 -20.40 4.02
C ASP A 560 -32.80 -19.07 3.71
N HIS A 561 -33.43 -17.95 4.07
CA HIS A 561 -32.89 -16.62 3.89
C HIS A 561 -32.01 -16.20 5.07
N GLN A 562 -30.84 -15.62 4.76
CA GLN A 562 -29.80 -15.32 5.75
C GLN A 562 -30.09 -14.09 6.63
N ASP A 563 -30.79 -13.13 6.06
CA ASP A 563 -31.21 -11.86 6.64
C ASP A 563 -32.65 -11.93 7.16
N SER A 564 -33.20 -13.15 7.23
CA SER A 564 -34.57 -13.39 7.64
C SER A 564 -34.67 -13.91 9.06
N ARG A 565 -35.68 -13.40 9.74
CA ARG A 565 -36.15 -13.87 11.05
C ARG A 565 -37.62 -14.25 10.97
N VAL A 566 -38.06 -15.10 11.89
CA VAL A 566 -39.44 -15.58 11.93
C VAL A 566 -40.08 -15.11 13.22
N GLU A 567 -41.08 -14.25 13.12
CA GLU A 567 -41.93 -13.84 14.24
C GLU A 567 -43.13 -14.81 14.32
N ILE A 568 -43.41 -15.34 15.51
CA ILE A 568 -44.50 -16.30 15.78
C ILE A 568 -45.35 -15.76 16.91
N THR A 569 -46.61 -15.41 16.63
CA THR A 569 -47.51 -14.77 17.59
C THR A 569 -48.64 -15.69 17.99
N ALA A 570 -48.73 -16.04 19.29
CA ALA A 570 -49.89 -16.63 19.92
C ALA A 570 -50.93 -15.54 20.20
N SER A 571 -52.21 -15.82 19.96
CA SER A 571 -53.32 -14.90 20.26
C SER A 571 -54.54 -15.66 20.77
N VAL A 572 -55.25 -15.05 21.70
CA VAL A 572 -56.51 -15.57 22.26
C VAL A 572 -57.50 -14.42 22.41
N THR A 573 -58.77 -14.67 22.13
CA THR A 573 -59.87 -13.70 22.33
C THR A 573 -60.96 -14.35 23.16
N ASP A 574 -61.42 -13.65 24.20
CA ASP A 574 -62.52 -14.10 25.07
C ASP A 574 -63.91 -13.79 24.49
N SER A 575 -64.98 -14.15 25.23
CA SER A 575 -66.35 -13.91 24.76
C SER A 575 -66.76 -12.43 24.77
N ALA A 576 -66.07 -11.60 25.56
CA ALA A 576 -66.25 -10.15 25.59
C ALA A 576 -65.53 -9.44 24.43
N GLY A 577 -64.63 -10.13 23.73
CA GLY A 577 -63.81 -9.63 22.63
C GLY A 577 -62.50 -8.96 23.09
N VAL A 578 -62.02 -9.26 24.30
CA VAL A 578 -60.68 -8.86 24.76
C VAL A 578 -59.66 -9.87 24.26
N THR A 579 -58.55 -9.37 23.72
CA THR A 579 -57.49 -10.19 23.14
C THR A 579 -56.22 -10.10 23.96
N SER A 580 -55.57 -11.25 24.17
CA SER A 580 -54.19 -11.34 24.69
C SER A 580 -53.29 -12.01 23.66
N SER A 581 -52.05 -11.52 23.51
CA SER A 581 -51.06 -12.08 22.60
C SER A 581 -49.65 -12.16 23.21
N ARG A 582 -48.82 -13.01 22.62
CA ARG A 582 -47.39 -13.18 22.92
C ARG A 582 -46.65 -13.54 21.63
N THR A 583 -45.48 -12.94 21.40
CA THR A 583 -44.67 -13.16 20.19
C THR A 583 -43.31 -13.72 20.54
N TYR A 584 -42.88 -14.76 19.81
CA TYR A 584 -41.53 -15.30 19.81
C TYR A 584 -40.82 -14.93 18.51
N VAL A 585 -39.56 -14.52 18.58
CA VAL A 585 -38.73 -14.24 17.40
C VAL A 585 -37.65 -15.30 17.29
N ALA A 586 -37.72 -16.12 16.24
CA ALA A 586 -36.67 -17.07 15.90
C ALA A 586 -35.60 -16.37 15.06
N LEU A 587 -34.33 -16.49 15.50
CA LEU A 587 -33.17 -15.92 14.85
C LEU A 587 -32.35 -17.00 14.11
N PRO A 588 -31.66 -16.63 13.01
CA PRO A 588 -30.78 -17.56 12.30
C PRO A 588 -29.58 -17.95 13.15
N ARG A 589 -29.12 -19.19 12.97
CA ARG A 589 -27.80 -19.62 13.43
C ARG A 589 -26.81 -19.39 12.30
N GLU A 590 -25.88 -18.48 12.50
CA GLU A 590 -24.94 -18.07 11.45
C GLU A 590 -23.55 -18.67 11.63
N HIS A 591 -22.86 -18.88 10.50
CA HIS A 591 -21.43 -19.24 10.44
C HIS A 591 -20.74 -18.37 9.40
N ARG A 592 -19.43 -18.21 9.51
CA ARG A 592 -18.64 -17.43 8.56
C ARG A 592 -18.30 -18.25 7.32
N LEU A 593 -18.66 -17.75 6.14
CA LEU A 593 -18.13 -18.21 4.85
C LEU A 593 -16.94 -17.34 4.45
N THR A 594 -15.81 -17.95 4.11
CA THR A 594 -14.59 -17.24 3.67
C THR A 594 -14.05 -17.84 2.38
N LEU A 595 -13.81 -16.99 1.37
CA LEU A 595 -13.18 -17.37 0.11
C LEU A 595 -11.71 -16.94 0.11
N THR A 596 -10.82 -17.88 -0.21
CA THR A 596 -9.36 -17.67 -0.29
C THR A 596 -8.81 -18.21 -1.61
N SER A 597 -7.58 -17.86 -1.98
CA SER A 597 -6.95 -18.40 -3.20
C SER A 597 -5.45 -18.66 -3.03
N THR A 598 -4.90 -19.63 -3.79
CA THR A 598 -3.47 -19.97 -3.76
C THR A 598 -2.57 -18.92 -4.43
N VAL A 599 -3.17 -18.12 -5.32
CA VAL A 599 -2.60 -16.91 -5.91
C VAL A 599 -3.65 -15.82 -5.74
N PRO A 600 -3.31 -14.59 -5.32
CA PRO A 600 -4.29 -13.51 -5.15
C PRO A 600 -5.20 -13.38 -6.38
N ALA A 601 -6.50 -13.54 -6.18
CA ALA A 601 -7.51 -13.52 -7.25
C ALA A 601 -8.81 -12.91 -6.73
N ALA A 602 -9.63 -12.39 -7.64
CA ALA A 602 -10.96 -11.94 -7.29
C ALA A 602 -11.87 -13.16 -7.05
N LEU A 603 -12.47 -13.18 -5.86
CA LEU A 603 -13.44 -14.17 -5.39
C LEU A 603 -14.65 -13.41 -4.87
N SER A 604 -15.85 -13.93 -5.10
CA SER A 604 -17.07 -13.25 -4.65
C SER A 604 -18.15 -14.22 -4.20
N ILE A 605 -18.96 -13.74 -3.26
CA ILE A 605 -20.26 -14.29 -2.85
C ILE A 605 -21.29 -13.28 -3.40
N PRO A 606 -21.86 -13.49 -4.61
CA PRO A 606 -22.67 -12.47 -5.27
C PRO A 606 -23.91 -12.03 -4.48
N ALA A 607 -24.51 -12.94 -3.71
CA ALA A 607 -25.66 -12.62 -2.85
C ALA A 607 -25.32 -11.62 -1.74
N GLU A 608 -24.03 -11.55 -1.35
CA GLU A 608 -23.51 -10.70 -0.26
C GLU A 608 -22.87 -9.42 -0.79
N GLY A 609 -23.42 -8.85 -1.88
CA GLY A 609 -22.82 -7.68 -2.53
C GLY A 609 -21.46 -7.96 -3.16
N GLY A 610 -21.13 -9.23 -3.41
CA GLY A 610 -19.89 -9.63 -4.08
C GLY A 610 -18.64 -9.66 -3.19
N VAL A 611 -18.80 -9.59 -1.86
CA VAL A 611 -17.69 -9.74 -0.89
C VAL A 611 -17.10 -11.16 -0.93
N ASN A 612 -15.90 -11.35 -0.40
CA ASN A 612 -15.26 -12.67 -0.29
C ASN A 612 -15.38 -13.29 1.12
N THR A 613 -16.08 -12.64 2.05
CA THR A 613 -16.44 -13.19 3.36
C THR A 613 -17.72 -12.57 3.91
N ALA A 614 -18.58 -13.38 4.53
CA ALA A 614 -19.84 -12.94 5.13
C ALA A 614 -20.28 -13.90 6.27
N MET A 615 -21.11 -13.40 7.19
CA MET A 615 -21.88 -14.24 8.12
C MET A 615 -23.13 -14.71 7.39
N VAL A 616 -23.39 -16.02 7.41
CA VAL A 616 -24.45 -16.63 6.60
C VAL A 616 -25.13 -17.76 7.40
N THR A 617 -26.44 -17.94 7.19
CA THR A 617 -27.23 -18.94 7.95
C THR A 617 -26.80 -20.38 7.68
N GLU A 618 -26.65 -21.18 8.74
CA GLU A 618 -26.40 -22.62 8.69
C GLU A 618 -27.44 -23.33 7.82
N GLY A 619 -27.00 -24.08 6.82
CA GLY A 619 -27.87 -24.81 5.89
C GLY A 619 -28.32 -24.00 4.67
N ALA A 620 -28.11 -22.67 4.63
CA ALA A 620 -28.36 -21.87 3.44
C ALA A 620 -27.34 -22.18 2.34
N THR A 621 -27.70 -21.95 1.07
CA THR A 621 -26.86 -22.25 -0.09
C THR A 621 -26.55 -20.98 -0.89
N PHE A 622 -25.27 -20.75 -1.14
CA PHE A 622 -24.76 -19.56 -1.85
C PHE A 622 -23.98 -19.94 -3.08
N GLU A 623 -24.12 -19.16 -4.16
CA GLU A 623 -23.14 -19.21 -5.24
C GLU A 623 -21.84 -18.52 -4.80
N ILE A 624 -20.72 -19.17 -5.09
CA ILE A 624 -19.39 -18.57 -4.96
C ILE A 624 -18.72 -18.55 -6.33
N VAL A 625 -17.96 -17.51 -6.60
CA VAL A 625 -17.36 -17.26 -7.92
C VAL A 625 -15.86 -16.98 -7.78
N ALA A 626 -15.06 -17.59 -8.66
CA ALA A 626 -13.65 -17.27 -8.86
C ALA A 626 -13.39 -16.78 -10.29
N GLU A 627 -12.47 -15.82 -10.44
CA GLU A 627 -12.06 -15.34 -11.76
C GLU A 627 -11.21 -16.35 -12.54
N GLN A 628 -11.29 -16.33 -13.87
CA GLN A 628 -10.52 -17.27 -14.71
C GLN A 628 -9.01 -17.06 -14.58
N VAL A 629 -8.60 -15.80 -14.42
CA VAL A 629 -7.21 -15.38 -14.32
C VAL A 629 -7.04 -14.65 -12.99
N ALA A 630 -5.99 -15.00 -12.25
CA ALA A 630 -5.67 -14.36 -10.98
C ALA A 630 -5.23 -12.90 -11.18
N ALA A 631 -5.06 -12.16 -10.08
CA ALA A 631 -4.71 -10.74 -10.09
C ALA A 631 -3.34 -10.45 -10.72
N ASP A 632 -2.49 -11.46 -10.90
CA ASP A 632 -1.22 -11.33 -11.62
C ASP A 632 -1.34 -11.35 -13.16
N GLY A 633 -2.55 -11.53 -13.68
CA GLY A 633 -2.85 -11.55 -15.11
C GLY A 633 -2.36 -12.80 -15.86
N VAL A 634 -1.78 -13.79 -15.17
CA VAL A 634 -1.12 -14.95 -15.83
C VAL A 634 -1.38 -16.29 -15.17
N SER A 635 -1.74 -16.33 -13.88
CA SER A 635 -2.10 -17.57 -13.19
C SER A 635 -3.57 -17.89 -13.48
N THR A 636 -3.89 -19.16 -13.72
CA THR A 636 -5.23 -19.57 -14.17
C THR A 636 -5.91 -20.49 -13.18
N PHE A 637 -7.20 -20.28 -12.95
CA PHE A 637 -8.02 -21.09 -12.05
C PHE A 637 -8.03 -22.56 -12.47
N VAL A 638 -8.03 -23.46 -11.49
CA VAL A 638 -8.09 -24.91 -11.69
C VAL A 638 -9.23 -25.54 -10.93
N SER A 639 -9.32 -25.31 -9.63
CA SER A 639 -10.33 -25.95 -8.79
C SER A 639 -10.54 -25.25 -7.46
N TRP A 640 -11.68 -25.50 -6.83
CA TRP A 640 -11.90 -25.22 -5.43
C TRP A 640 -11.29 -26.31 -4.54
N SER A 641 -11.17 -26.03 -3.24
CA SER A 641 -10.57 -26.91 -2.22
C SER A 641 -11.27 -28.26 -2.05
N ASP A 642 -12.50 -28.37 -2.52
CA ASP A 642 -13.28 -29.61 -2.55
C ASP A 642 -13.22 -30.37 -3.89
N GLY A 643 -12.35 -29.93 -4.80
CA GLY A 643 -12.08 -30.59 -6.07
C GLY A 643 -12.95 -30.14 -7.24
N ARG A 644 -13.93 -29.25 -7.04
CA ARG A 644 -14.78 -28.74 -8.12
C ARG A 644 -14.00 -27.82 -9.06
N THR A 645 -14.12 -28.01 -10.36
CA THR A 645 -13.36 -27.29 -11.40
C THR A 645 -14.14 -26.18 -12.11
N SER A 646 -15.43 -26.02 -11.79
CA SER A 646 -16.20 -24.85 -12.23
C SER A 646 -15.80 -23.63 -11.41
N ARG A 647 -15.73 -22.47 -12.07
CA ARG A 647 -15.47 -21.17 -11.41
C ARG A 647 -16.62 -20.71 -10.54
N THR A 648 -17.84 -21.04 -10.95
CA THR A 648 -19.08 -20.77 -10.21
C THR A 648 -19.57 -22.08 -9.62
N VAL A 649 -19.69 -22.14 -8.30
CA VAL A 649 -20.19 -23.33 -7.60
C VAL A 649 -21.14 -22.93 -6.46
N PRO A 650 -22.24 -23.68 -6.24
CA PRO A 650 -23.09 -23.50 -5.07
C PRO A 650 -22.46 -24.15 -3.83
N VAL A 651 -22.54 -23.51 -2.67
CA VAL A 651 -21.99 -23.98 -1.40
C VAL A 651 -23.06 -23.90 -0.33
N THR A 652 -23.38 -25.03 0.29
CA THR A 652 -24.25 -25.09 1.48
C THR A 652 -23.41 -24.89 2.73
N VAL A 653 -23.82 -23.95 3.58
CA VAL A 653 -23.11 -23.60 4.81
C VAL A 653 -23.28 -24.73 5.84
N PRO A 654 -22.20 -25.35 6.33
CA PRO A 654 -22.27 -26.40 7.35
C PRO A 654 -22.50 -25.80 8.75
N ALA A 655 -22.64 -26.67 9.75
CA ALA A 655 -22.76 -26.28 11.17
C ALA A 655 -21.43 -25.81 11.81
N ARG A 656 -20.64 -25.05 11.04
CA ARG A 656 -19.35 -24.46 11.40
C ARG A 656 -18.93 -23.44 10.33
N ASP A 657 -18.00 -22.57 10.68
CA ASP A 657 -17.30 -21.72 9.70
C ASP A 657 -16.72 -22.55 8.54
N LEU A 658 -16.85 -22.03 7.33
CA LEU A 658 -16.41 -22.68 6.10
C LEU A 658 -15.41 -21.79 5.34
N THR A 659 -14.24 -22.34 5.03
CA THR A 659 -13.29 -21.72 4.11
C THR A 659 -13.23 -22.51 2.80
N MET A 660 -13.41 -21.82 1.68
CA MET A 660 -13.27 -22.34 0.32
C MET A 660 -12.02 -21.73 -0.33
N THR A 661 -11.09 -22.55 -0.80
CA THR A 661 -9.84 -22.07 -1.42
C THR A 661 -9.83 -22.34 -2.93
N ALA A 662 -9.77 -21.30 -3.74
CA ALA A 662 -9.55 -21.37 -5.18
C ALA A 662 -8.07 -21.62 -5.52
N THR A 663 -7.79 -22.71 -6.22
CA THR A 663 -6.46 -23.10 -6.66
C THR A 663 -6.19 -22.54 -8.05
N TYR A 664 -5.11 -21.77 -8.17
CA TYR A 664 -4.57 -21.24 -9.42
C TYR A 664 -3.19 -21.85 -9.68
N LEU A 665 -2.87 -22.11 -10.95
CA LEU A 665 -1.52 -22.51 -11.36
C LEU A 665 -0.75 -21.33 -11.94
N THR A 666 0.44 -21.07 -11.39
CA THR A 666 1.37 -20.10 -11.95
C THR A 666 1.93 -20.61 -13.29
N PRO A 667 2.53 -19.74 -14.13
CA PRO A 667 3.25 -20.19 -15.32
C PRO A 667 4.32 -21.26 -15.01
N ILE A 668 5.04 -21.14 -13.88
CA ILE A 668 6.04 -22.12 -13.43
C ILE A 668 5.37 -23.47 -13.13
N ASP A 669 4.27 -23.46 -12.36
CA ASP A 669 3.52 -24.68 -12.04
C ASP A 669 3.01 -25.38 -13.30
N ARG A 670 2.41 -24.61 -14.23
CA ARG A 670 1.92 -25.16 -15.50
C ARG A 670 3.02 -25.84 -16.29
N ARG A 671 4.18 -25.21 -16.46
CA ARG A 671 5.31 -25.81 -17.20
C ARG A 671 5.85 -27.06 -16.50
N TYR A 672 6.08 -26.99 -15.19
CA TYR A 672 6.60 -28.10 -14.41
C TYR A 672 5.65 -29.32 -14.41
N GLN A 673 4.34 -29.10 -14.37
CA GLN A 673 3.35 -30.17 -14.47
C GLN A 673 3.21 -30.74 -15.89
N ALA A 674 3.34 -29.91 -16.92
CA ALA A 674 3.20 -30.30 -18.32
C ALA A 674 4.42 -31.06 -18.90
N GLU A 675 5.62 -30.89 -18.33
CA GLU A 675 6.88 -31.46 -18.86
C GLU A 675 7.48 -32.53 -17.93
N PRO A 676 7.18 -33.83 -18.11
CA PRO A 676 7.73 -34.91 -17.29
C PRO A 676 9.27 -34.97 -17.25
N ALA A 677 9.93 -34.76 -18.39
CA ALA A 677 11.39 -34.78 -18.48
C ALA A 677 12.06 -33.64 -17.70
N LEU A 678 11.47 -32.44 -17.75
CA LEU A 678 11.92 -31.28 -16.95
C LEU A 678 11.79 -31.57 -15.46
N ARG A 679 10.64 -32.11 -15.05
CA ARG A 679 10.38 -32.50 -13.65
C ARG A 679 11.30 -33.62 -13.17
N GLN A 680 11.62 -34.60 -14.00
CA GLN A 680 12.60 -35.63 -13.67
C GLN A 680 14.01 -35.05 -13.46
N ARG A 681 14.41 -34.10 -14.31
CA ARG A 681 15.71 -33.42 -14.20
C ARG A 681 15.82 -32.53 -12.96
N LEU A 682 14.79 -31.72 -12.70
CA LEU A 682 14.80 -30.76 -11.58
C LEU A 682 14.48 -31.40 -10.23
N GLY A 683 13.75 -32.51 -10.20
CA GLY A 683 13.27 -33.12 -8.97
C GLY A 683 12.19 -32.27 -8.28
N ALA A 684 11.87 -32.60 -7.03
CA ALA A 684 10.85 -31.91 -6.26
C ALA A 684 11.20 -30.43 -5.98
N PRO A 685 10.19 -29.55 -5.83
CA PRO A 685 10.42 -28.20 -5.33
C PRO A 685 11.19 -28.20 -4.01
N ALA A 686 12.21 -27.37 -3.90
CA ALA A 686 13.02 -27.21 -2.68
C ALA A 686 12.52 -26.05 -1.79
N GLY A 687 11.53 -25.29 -2.26
CA GLY A 687 10.92 -24.17 -1.55
C GLY A 687 9.74 -23.58 -2.33
N PRO A 688 9.04 -22.57 -1.76
CA PRO A 688 7.93 -21.91 -2.42
C PRO A 688 8.40 -21.10 -3.64
N GLU A 689 7.45 -20.74 -4.51
CA GLU A 689 7.69 -19.71 -5.53
C GLU A 689 7.89 -18.35 -4.87
N VAL A 690 8.89 -17.61 -5.33
CA VAL A 690 9.23 -16.27 -4.84
C VAL A 690 8.98 -15.27 -5.96
N THR A 691 8.32 -14.17 -5.63
CA THR A 691 8.17 -13.00 -6.52
C THR A 691 9.18 -11.93 -6.08
N ASP A 692 10.04 -11.50 -6.99
CA ASP A 692 11.01 -10.43 -6.79
C ASP A 692 10.86 -9.40 -7.94
N GLY A 693 10.14 -8.31 -7.65
CA GLY A 693 9.73 -7.34 -8.66
C GLY A 693 8.86 -7.99 -9.75
N THR A 694 9.28 -7.87 -11.01
CA THR A 694 8.61 -8.46 -12.18
C THR A 694 9.08 -9.89 -12.51
N VAL A 695 9.99 -10.46 -11.71
CA VAL A 695 10.52 -11.81 -11.89
C VAL A 695 9.91 -12.74 -10.85
N ARG A 696 9.54 -13.95 -11.27
CA ARG A 696 9.21 -15.05 -10.36
C ARG A 696 10.23 -16.17 -10.50
N TYR A 697 10.51 -16.87 -9.42
CA TYR A 697 11.32 -18.08 -9.50
C TYR A 697 10.94 -19.10 -8.43
N ARG A 698 11.19 -20.37 -8.71
CA ARG A 698 11.06 -21.45 -7.73
C ARG A 698 12.30 -22.34 -7.73
N PRO A 699 12.94 -22.57 -6.56
CA PRO A 699 14.04 -23.52 -6.44
C PRO A 699 13.52 -24.97 -6.45
N TYR A 700 14.27 -25.85 -7.09
CA TYR A 700 14.07 -27.30 -7.13
C TYR A 700 15.37 -27.99 -6.71
N ALA A 701 15.31 -29.27 -6.36
CA ALA A 701 16.48 -30.03 -5.91
C ALA A 701 17.65 -29.99 -6.92
N GLY A 702 17.36 -30.01 -8.22
CA GLY A 702 18.34 -30.03 -9.31
C GLY A 702 18.56 -28.68 -10.00
N GLY A 703 17.85 -27.61 -9.63
CA GLY A 703 17.98 -26.33 -10.34
C GLY A 703 16.91 -25.31 -9.96
N ARG A 704 16.61 -24.37 -10.86
CA ARG A 704 15.60 -23.32 -10.63
C ARG A 704 14.84 -23.01 -11.92
N LEU A 705 13.52 -22.81 -11.79
CA LEU A 705 12.72 -22.19 -12.84
C LEU A 705 12.54 -20.70 -12.54
N TYR A 706 12.70 -19.87 -13.57
CA TYR A 706 12.42 -18.45 -13.56
C TYR A 706 11.25 -18.16 -14.52
N TRP A 707 10.45 -17.15 -14.22
CA TRP A 707 9.44 -16.62 -15.10
C TRP A 707 9.51 -15.09 -15.13
N SER A 708 9.37 -14.54 -16.33
CA SER A 708 9.05 -13.12 -16.55
C SER A 708 8.03 -13.02 -17.69
N ALA A 709 7.34 -11.88 -17.78
CA ALA A 709 6.44 -11.62 -18.90
C ALA A 709 7.17 -11.60 -20.26
N GLU A 710 8.43 -11.18 -20.29
CA GLU A 710 9.24 -11.06 -21.51
C GLU A 710 9.78 -12.42 -21.98
N THR A 711 10.36 -13.20 -21.07
CA THR A 711 11.08 -14.44 -21.43
C THR A 711 10.27 -15.71 -21.23
N GLY A 712 9.11 -15.62 -20.57
CA GLY A 712 8.33 -16.77 -20.14
C GLY A 712 9.08 -17.62 -19.11
N VAL A 713 8.69 -18.89 -18.94
CA VAL A 713 9.36 -19.78 -17.99
C VAL A 713 10.67 -20.29 -18.59
N LYS A 714 11.79 -20.19 -17.86
CA LYS A 714 13.12 -20.65 -18.26
C LYS A 714 13.83 -21.37 -17.12
N GLN A 715 14.63 -22.37 -17.48
CA GLN A 715 15.30 -23.28 -16.55
C GLN A 715 16.81 -23.01 -16.48
N MET A 716 17.36 -23.05 -15.26
CA MET A 716 18.80 -23.00 -15.01
C MET A 716 19.21 -24.09 -14.01
N GLU A 717 20.39 -24.68 -14.18
CA GLU A 717 20.94 -25.70 -13.30
C GLU A 717 22.49 -25.62 -13.19
N GLY A 718 23.08 -26.61 -12.52
CA GLY A 718 24.51 -26.85 -12.55
C GLY A 718 25.41 -25.67 -12.17
N GLU A 719 26.58 -25.62 -12.79
CA GLU A 719 27.62 -24.62 -12.52
C GLU A 719 27.24 -23.22 -13.01
N ILE A 720 26.41 -23.12 -14.07
CA ILE A 720 25.92 -21.83 -14.56
C ILE A 720 24.99 -21.19 -13.52
N LEU A 721 24.03 -21.95 -12.96
CA LEU A 721 23.16 -21.44 -11.90
C LEU A 721 23.96 -21.04 -10.66
N LYS A 722 24.93 -21.87 -10.24
CA LYS A 722 25.79 -21.54 -9.08
C LYS A 722 26.53 -20.22 -9.30
N LYS A 723 27.15 -20.05 -10.47
CA LYS A 723 27.87 -18.81 -10.83
C LYS A 723 26.94 -17.61 -10.89
N TYR A 724 25.80 -17.76 -11.55
CA TYR A 724 24.77 -16.74 -11.66
C TYR A 724 24.31 -16.23 -10.29
N LEU A 725 23.97 -17.15 -9.37
CA LEU A 725 23.54 -16.79 -8.01
C LEU A 725 24.67 -16.14 -7.20
N ALA A 726 25.91 -16.66 -7.30
CA ALA A 726 27.07 -16.11 -6.59
C ALA A 726 27.37 -14.65 -6.98
N LEU A 727 27.02 -14.26 -8.20
CA LEU A 727 27.21 -12.91 -8.73
C LEU A 727 25.97 -12.00 -8.58
N GLY A 728 24.96 -12.42 -7.80
CA GLY A 728 23.76 -11.62 -7.50
C GLY A 728 22.51 -12.00 -8.30
N GLY A 729 22.57 -13.02 -9.15
CA GLY A 729 21.42 -13.61 -9.84
C GLY A 729 20.66 -12.64 -10.73
N HIS A 730 19.33 -12.74 -10.73
CA HIS A 730 18.46 -11.94 -11.61
C HIS A 730 18.52 -10.45 -11.29
N ARG A 731 18.97 -10.05 -10.09
CA ARG A 731 19.21 -8.65 -9.75
C ARG A 731 20.41 -8.06 -10.48
N LYS A 732 21.38 -8.90 -10.86
CA LYS A 732 22.58 -8.47 -11.60
C LYS A 732 22.44 -8.65 -13.11
N PHE A 733 21.84 -9.76 -13.55
CA PHE A 733 21.81 -10.15 -14.96
C PHE A 733 20.42 -10.09 -15.61
N GLY A 734 19.34 -9.96 -14.82
CA GLY A 734 17.97 -10.17 -15.29
C GLY A 734 17.61 -11.66 -15.36
N PRO A 735 16.33 -12.01 -15.60
CA PRO A 735 15.91 -13.40 -15.74
C PRO A 735 16.52 -14.04 -17.00
N PRO A 736 16.76 -15.36 -17.01
CA PRO A 736 17.26 -16.05 -18.21
C PRO A 736 16.31 -15.90 -19.40
N ALA A 737 16.87 -15.66 -20.58
CA ALA A 737 16.16 -15.66 -21.87
C ALA A 737 16.07 -17.06 -22.49
N THR A 738 16.99 -17.96 -22.13
CA THR A 738 17.06 -19.34 -22.62
C THR A 738 17.04 -20.33 -21.46
N ASP A 739 16.56 -21.55 -21.70
CA ASP A 739 16.91 -22.67 -20.83
C ASP A 739 18.42 -22.93 -20.91
N GLU A 740 18.98 -23.59 -19.92
CA GLU A 740 20.38 -24.04 -19.99
C GLU A 740 20.52 -25.04 -21.15
N THR A 741 21.23 -24.62 -22.19
CA THR A 741 21.29 -25.34 -23.47
C THR A 741 22.74 -25.65 -23.83
N ALA A 742 22.96 -26.75 -24.57
CA ALA A 742 24.28 -27.07 -25.11
C ALA A 742 24.73 -26.01 -26.12
N THR A 743 26.01 -25.67 -26.13
CA THR A 743 26.59 -24.86 -27.20
C THR A 743 26.52 -25.60 -28.54
N PRO A 744 26.46 -24.87 -29.67
CA PRO A 744 26.46 -25.46 -31.02
C PRO A 744 27.59 -26.45 -31.33
N ASP A 745 28.77 -26.31 -30.72
CA ASP A 745 29.89 -27.25 -30.84
C ASP A 745 29.78 -28.48 -29.90
N ARG A 746 28.78 -28.49 -29.01
CA ARG A 746 28.48 -29.51 -27.99
C ARG A 746 29.56 -29.70 -26.92
N VAL A 747 30.47 -28.75 -26.76
CA VAL A 747 31.53 -28.81 -25.73
C VAL A 747 31.06 -28.22 -24.40
N GLY A 748 30.27 -27.15 -24.46
CA GLY A 748 29.82 -26.40 -23.29
C GLY A 748 28.31 -26.28 -23.16
N ARG A 749 27.90 -25.48 -22.19
CA ARG A 749 26.51 -25.04 -21.98
C ARG A 749 26.46 -23.54 -21.76
N PHE A 750 25.31 -22.94 -21.99
CA PHE A 750 25.11 -21.51 -21.78
C PHE A 750 23.68 -21.15 -21.38
N ASN A 751 23.55 -19.99 -20.75
CA ASN A 751 22.33 -19.21 -20.69
C ASN A 751 22.58 -17.80 -21.23
N HIS A 752 21.64 -17.28 -22.01
CA HIS A 752 21.59 -15.86 -22.37
C HIS A 752 20.65 -15.11 -21.43
N PHE A 753 20.95 -13.83 -21.24
CA PHE A 753 20.13 -12.90 -20.48
C PHE A 753 19.85 -11.66 -21.33
N PRO A 754 18.61 -11.15 -21.33
CA PRO A 754 18.22 -10.02 -22.16
C PRO A 754 18.79 -8.71 -21.60
N ASP A 755 18.59 -7.61 -22.33
CA ASP A 755 18.75 -6.28 -21.76
C ASP A 755 17.60 -6.04 -20.77
N TRP A 756 17.90 -6.11 -19.48
CA TRP A 756 16.91 -5.97 -18.40
C TRP A 756 17.11 -4.63 -17.68
N PRO A 757 16.05 -3.99 -17.15
CA PRO A 757 16.19 -2.72 -16.43
C PRO A 757 17.28 -2.77 -15.35
N GLY A 758 18.28 -1.89 -15.46
CA GLY A 758 19.41 -1.81 -14.53
C GLY A 758 20.53 -2.85 -14.75
N THR A 759 20.45 -3.67 -15.80
CA THR A 759 21.47 -4.68 -16.14
C THR A 759 22.09 -4.41 -17.51
N GLN A 760 23.05 -5.25 -17.90
CA GLN A 760 23.61 -5.25 -19.26
C GLN A 760 23.29 -6.60 -19.92
N ARG A 761 23.08 -6.59 -21.25
CA ARG A 761 23.03 -7.84 -22.02
C ARG A 761 24.19 -8.74 -21.66
N SER A 762 23.89 -9.97 -21.29
CA SER A 762 24.88 -10.87 -20.71
C SER A 762 24.67 -12.30 -21.15
N SER A 763 25.72 -13.09 -21.05
CA SER A 763 25.69 -14.54 -21.22
C SER A 763 26.60 -15.17 -20.18
N ILE A 764 26.22 -16.34 -19.67
CA ILE A 764 27.14 -17.18 -18.88
C ILE A 764 27.37 -18.46 -19.66
N TYR A 765 28.65 -18.75 -19.94
CA TYR A 765 29.09 -19.96 -20.63
C TYR A 765 29.90 -20.83 -19.68
N TRP A 766 29.74 -22.14 -19.81
CA TRP A 766 30.48 -23.12 -19.03
C TRP A 766 31.03 -24.24 -19.92
N THR A 767 32.25 -24.68 -19.62
CA THR A 767 32.82 -25.96 -20.08
C THR A 767 33.52 -26.66 -18.92
N PRO A 768 33.78 -27.98 -19.01
CA PRO A 768 34.55 -28.68 -17.99
C PRO A 768 35.97 -28.13 -17.77
N SER A 769 36.60 -27.54 -18.80
CA SER A 769 37.99 -27.05 -18.73
C SER A 769 38.10 -25.58 -18.34
N THR A 770 37.07 -24.77 -18.60
CA THR A 770 37.09 -23.33 -18.30
C THR A 770 36.31 -22.97 -17.05
N GLY A 771 35.29 -23.74 -16.65
CA GLY A 771 34.33 -23.29 -15.64
C GLY A 771 33.32 -22.29 -16.20
N ALA A 772 32.44 -21.78 -15.33
CA ALA A 772 31.33 -20.89 -15.70
C ALA A 772 31.75 -19.42 -15.60
N HIS A 773 31.63 -18.68 -16.69
CA HIS A 773 32.06 -17.28 -16.77
C HIS A 773 31.03 -16.37 -17.46
N PRO A 774 30.70 -15.20 -16.88
CA PRO A 774 29.89 -14.18 -17.52
C PRO A 774 30.70 -13.39 -18.55
N VAL A 775 30.05 -13.07 -19.66
CA VAL A 775 30.49 -12.09 -20.67
C VAL A 775 29.36 -11.08 -20.86
N GLN A 776 29.64 -9.78 -20.72
CA GLN A 776 28.59 -8.76 -20.60
C GLN A 776 28.84 -7.57 -21.53
N GLY A 777 27.79 -6.75 -21.70
CA GLY A 777 27.86 -5.44 -22.35
C GLY A 777 28.58 -5.45 -23.71
N ARG A 778 29.48 -4.49 -23.90
CA ARG A 778 30.22 -4.31 -25.16
C ARG A 778 31.16 -5.46 -25.49
N ILE A 779 31.73 -6.11 -24.48
CA ILE A 779 32.60 -7.29 -24.68
C ILE A 779 31.78 -8.45 -25.25
N ARG A 780 30.60 -8.72 -24.70
CA ARG A 780 29.67 -9.74 -25.23
C ARG A 780 29.27 -9.43 -26.66
N VAL A 781 28.92 -8.18 -26.97
CA VAL A 781 28.55 -7.76 -28.34
C VAL A 781 29.70 -8.00 -29.32
N LYS A 782 30.94 -7.71 -28.92
CA LYS A 782 32.12 -8.01 -29.75
C LYS A 782 32.32 -9.51 -29.94
N TRP A 783 32.18 -10.30 -28.88
CA TRP A 783 32.33 -11.75 -28.97
C TRP A 783 31.25 -12.40 -29.86
N GLU A 784 30.01 -11.92 -29.76
CA GLU A 784 28.89 -12.30 -30.63
C GLU A 784 29.21 -12.03 -32.11
N ALA A 785 29.74 -10.84 -32.42
CA ALA A 785 30.14 -10.48 -33.79
C ALA A 785 31.30 -11.33 -34.35
N LEU A 786 32.04 -12.02 -33.47
CA LEU A 786 33.14 -12.91 -33.84
C LEU A 786 32.75 -14.39 -33.83
N ASP A 787 31.45 -14.70 -33.91
CA ASP A 787 30.91 -16.07 -33.94
C ASP A 787 31.15 -16.86 -32.63
N TRP A 788 31.09 -16.17 -31.49
CA TRP A 788 31.04 -16.78 -30.16
C TRP A 788 32.18 -17.78 -29.89
N GLU A 789 31.86 -18.96 -29.32
CA GLU A 789 32.82 -20.02 -29.01
C GLU A 789 33.41 -20.71 -30.25
N LYS A 790 32.68 -20.68 -31.37
CA LYS A 790 33.17 -21.19 -32.66
C LYS A 790 34.21 -20.28 -33.28
N GLY A 791 34.13 -18.99 -32.95
CA GLY A 791 35.02 -17.93 -33.35
C GLY A 791 36.50 -18.12 -32.99
N PRO A 792 37.35 -17.16 -33.39
CA PRO A 792 38.79 -17.21 -33.13
C PRO A 792 39.14 -17.14 -31.64
N LEU A 793 38.20 -16.71 -30.77
CA LEU A 793 38.47 -16.51 -29.36
C LEU A 793 38.23 -17.77 -28.50
N GLY A 794 37.22 -18.58 -28.82
CA GLY A 794 36.84 -19.74 -28.00
C GLY A 794 35.97 -19.36 -26.80
N TYR A 795 36.11 -20.09 -25.70
CA TYR A 795 35.29 -19.93 -24.49
C TYR A 795 35.92 -18.94 -23.50
N PRO A 796 35.13 -18.17 -22.73
CA PRO A 796 35.66 -17.32 -21.69
C PRO A 796 36.37 -18.14 -20.60
N THR A 797 37.51 -17.66 -20.13
CA THR A 797 38.32 -18.25 -19.04
C THR A 797 38.41 -17.36 -17.80
N THR A 798 37.83 -16.15 -17.88
CA THR A 798 37.67 -15.23 -16.77
C THR A 798 36.27 -14.66 -16.78
N ASP A 799 35.81 -14.20 -15.62
CA ASP A 799 34.72 -13.24 -15.56
C ASP A 799 35.14 -11.92 -16.24
N GLU A 800 34.18 -11.03 -16.47
CA GLU A 800 34.49 -9.65 -16.86
C GLU A 800 35.11 -8.92 -15.68
N LEU A 801 36.36 -8.51 -15.82
CA LEU A 801 37.16 -7.92 -14.74
C LEU A 801 37.58 -6.49 -15.10
N PRO A 802 37.70 -5.59 -14.09
CA PRO A 802 38.39 -4.33 -14.29
C PRO A 802 39.85 -4.59 -14.65
N THR A 803 40.34 -3.83 -15.62
CA THR A 803 41.76 -3.77 -15.94
C THR A 803 42.57 -3.26 -14.75
N PRO A 804 43.82 -3.73 -14.57
CA PRO A 804 44.70 -3.31 -13.48
C PRO A 804 44.92 -1.80 -13.31
N ASP A 805 44.76 -0.99 -14.36
CA ASP A 805 44.85 0.48 -14.27
C ASP A 805 43.52 1.16 -13.85
N GLY A 806 42.44 0.40 -13.74
CA GLY A 806 41.11 0.87 -13.35
C GLY A 806 40.32 1.58 -14.46
N ILE A 807 40.80 1.59 -15.71
CA ILE A 807 40.18 2.37 -16.80
C ILE A 807 39.20 1.53 -17.62
N GLY A 808 39.59 0.31 -17.99
CA GLY A 808 38.81 -0.58 -18.86
C GLY A 808 38.28 -1.83 -18.18
N LEU A 809 37.57 -2.64 -18.97
CA LEU A 809 37.12 -3.99 -18.63
C LEU A 809 37.72 -5.01 -19.60
N PHE A 810 37.89 -6.26 -19.18
CA PHE A 810 38.34 -7.32 -20.07
C PHE A 810 37.77 -8.71 -19.73
N ASN A 811 37.76 -9.58 -20.74
CA ASN A 811 37.66 -11.03 -20.58
C ASN A 811 38.83 -11.70 -21.33
N HIS A 812 39.39 -12.76 -20.74
CA HIS A 812 40.25 -13.71 -21.44
C HIS A 812 39.44 -14.90 -21.96
N PHE A 813 39.94 -15.51 -23.03
CA PHE A 813 39.30 -16.65 -23.70
C PHE A 813 40.30 -17.76 -24.03
N SER A 814 39.78 -18.97 -24.27
CA SER A 814 40.53 -20.22 -24.27
C SER A 814 41.52 -20.40 -25.42
N LYS A 815 41.41 -19.64 -26.52
CA LYS A 815 42.33 -19.71 -27.67
C LYS A 815 43.46 -18.68 -27.60
N ALA A 816 44.01 -18.45 -26.40
CA ALA A 816 45.04 -17.43 -26.14
C ALA A 816 44.62 -16.06 -26.69
N SER A 817 43.47 -15.59 -26.24
CA SER A 817 42.77 -14.45 -26.82
C SER A 817 42.06 -13.64 -25.74
N SER A 818 41.75 -12.37 -26.04
CA SER A 818 41.11 -11.45 -25.10
C SER A 818 40.29 -10.41 -25.81
N ILE A 819 39.30 -9.86 -25.11
CA ILE A 819 38.60 -8.65 -25.51
C ILE A 819 38.78 -7.63 -24.40
N TYR A 820 39.18 -6.42 -24.77
CA TYR A 820 39.31 -5.28 -23.87
C TYR A 820 38.33 -4.19 -24.29
N TYR A 821 37.72 -3.53 -23.32
CA TYR A 821 36.76 -2.45 -23.52
C TYR A 821 37.17 -1.22 -22.71
N THR A 822 37.12 -0.05 -23.35
CA THR A 822 37.08 1.25 -22.67
C THR A 822 36.00 2.11 -23.31
N VAL A 823 35.53 3.15 -22.60
CA VAL A 823 34.60 4.14 -23.19
C VAL A 823 35.21 4.84 -24.41
N GLN A 824 36.53 5.00 -24.46
CA GLN A 824 37.22 5.72 -25.54
C GLN A 824 37.43 4.88 -26.80
N THR A 825 37.75 3.59 -26.63
CA THR A 825 38.12 2.70 -27.73
C THR A 825 37.00 1.78 -28.16
N ASP A 826 35.95 1.62 -27.35
CA ASP A 826 35.02 0.50 -27.47
C ASP A 826 35.71 -0.87 -27.32
N ALA A 827 34.97 -1.96 -27.48
CA ALA A 827 35.45 -3.32 -27.29
C ALA A 827 36.26 -3.80 -28.49
N HIS A 828 37.49 -4.28 -28.24
CA HIS A 828 38.40 -4.78 -29.26
C HIS A 828 39.00 -6.14 -28.91
N ALA A 829 39.03 -7.03 -29.89
CA ALA A 829 39.55 -8.38 -29.75
C ALA A 829 41.01 -8.49 -30.20
N ILE A 830 41.83 -9.18 -29.41
CA ILE A 830 43.25 -9.42 -29.65
C ILE A 830 43.58 -10.88 -29.34
N TRP A 831 44.35 -11.56 -30.19
CA TRP A 831 44.64 -12.97 -30.01
C TRP A 831 46.04 -13.37 -30.49
N GLY A 832 46.33 -14.67 -30.39
CA GLY A 832 47.54 -15.28 -30.94
C GLY A 832 48.85 -14.58 -30.51
N ARG A 833 49.77 -14.45 -31.45
CA ARG A 833 51.12 -13.91 -31.20
C ARG A 833 51.11 -12.43 -30.86
N ILE A 834 50.17 -11.66 -31.39
CA ILE A 834 50.06 -10.22 -31.10
C ILE A 834 49.66 -10.01 -29.63
N ARG A 835 48.69 -10.79 -29.12
CA ARG A 835 48.34 -10.78 -27.69
C ARG A 835 49.53 -11.16 -26.81
N VAL A 836 50.25 -12.24 -27.15
CA VAL A 836 51.42 -12.69 -26.36
C VAL A 836 52.51 -11.63 -26.30
N ARG A 837 52.74 -10.89 -27.39
CA ARG A 837 53.70 -9.77 -27.39
C ARG A 837 53.21 -8.61 -26.53
N TRP A 838 51.93 -8.26 -26.61
CA TRP A 838 51.35 -7.19 -25.81
C TRP A 838 51.40 -7.51 -24.31
N GLU A 839 51.12 -8.76 -23.93
CA GLU A 839 51.29 -9.31 -22.58
C GLU A 839 52.73 -9.14 -22.08
N ALA A 840 53.72 -9.51 -22.89
CA ALA A 840 55.14 -9.36 -22.55
C ALA A 840 55.58 -7.88 -22.39
N LEU A 841 54.78 -6.95 -22.91
CA LEU A 841 55.00 -5.51 -22.80
C LEU A 841 54.16 -4.86 -21.70
N ASP A 842 53.69 -5.63 -20.71
CA ASP A 842 52.88 -5.18 -19.57
C ASP A 842 51.50 -4.64 -19.95
N TRP A 843 50.88 -5.22 -20.99
CA TRP A 843 49.49 -4.99 -21.36
C TRP A 843 49.13 -3.50 -21.55
N GLU A 844 47.97 -3.07 -21.03
CA GLU A 844 47.48 -1.69 -21.09
C GLU A 844 48.34 -0.70 -20.28
N LYS A 845 48.99 -1.17 -19.21
CA LYS A 845 49.94 -0.38 -18.41
C LYS A 845 51.23 -0.10 -19.16
N GLY A 846 51.56 -1.00 -20.09
CA GLY A 846 52.70 -0.94 -20.99
C GLY A 846 52.78 0.29 -21.89
N PRO A 847 53.82 0.34 -22.73
CA PRO A 847 54.06 1.49 -23.63
C PRO A 847 53.01 1.60 -24.74
N LEU A 848 52.14 0.60 -24.91
CA LEU A 848 51.18 0.54 -26.01
C LEU A 848 49.80 1.09 -25.65
N GLY A 849 49.33 0.89 -24.41
CA GLY A 849 47.97 1.24 -24.02
C GLY A 849 46.95 0.20 -24.50
N TYR A 850 45.72 0.65 -24.74
CA TYR A 850 44.58 -0.19 -25.10
C TYR A 850 44.49 -0.44 -26.60
N PRO A 851 44.02 -1.61 -27.07
CA PRO A 851 43.74 -1.82 -28.49
C PRO A 851 42.69 -0.84 -29.02
N THR A 852 42.87 -0.35 -30.24
CA THR A 852 41.93 0.51 -30.98
C THR A 852 41.43 -0.13 -32.27
N THR A 853 41.83 -1.37 -32.52
CA THR A 853 41.37 -2.21 -33.63
C THR A 853 41.27 -3.65 -33.16
N ASP A 854 40.39 -4.43 -33.79
CA ASP A 854 40.46 -5.89 -33.70
C ASP A 854 41.71 -6.41 -34.44
N GLU A 855 42.18 -7.62 -34.13
CA GLU A 855 43.31 -8.21 -34.84
C GLU A 855 42.94 -8.50 -36.30
N THR A 856 43.45 -7.67 -37.20
CA THR A 856 43.02 -7.64 -38.60
C THR A 856 44.14 -8.07 -39.53
N ALA A 857 43.80 -8.66 -40.67
CA ALA A 857 44.78 -8.92 -41.71
C ALA A 857 45.36 -7.58 -42.21
N THR A 858 46.67 -7.57 -42.43
CA THR A 858 47.35 -6.44 -43.06
C THR A 858 46.86 -6.23 -44.49
N PRO A 859 46.84 -4.99 -44.99
CA PRO A 859 46.42 -4.67 -46.35
C PRO A 859 47.14 -5.46 -47.47
N ASP A 860 48.36 -5.92 -47.27
CA ASP A 860 49.08 -6.74 -48.26
C ASP A 860 48.73 -8.25 -48.20
N GLY A 861 47.92 -8.66 -47.22
CA GLY A 861 47.47 -10.03 -47.02
C GLY A 861 48.50 -10.97 -46.39
N VAL A 862 49.66 -10.49 -45.96
CA VAL A 862 50.77 -11.33 -45.48
C VAL A 862 50.75 -11.49 -43.95
N GLY A 863 50.55 -10.40 -43.23
CA GLY A 863 50.59 -10.35 -41.77
C GLY A 863 49.26 -10.02 -41.12
N ARG A 864 49.28 -9.87 -39.80
CA ARG A 864 48.17 -9.34 -38.98
C ARG A 864 48.67 -8.19 -38.11
N TYR A 865 47.77 -7.33 -37.66
CA TYR A 865 48.13 -6.22 -36.77
C TYR A 865 47.01 -5.81 -35.82
N ASN A 866 47.41 -5.13 -34.74
CA ASN A 866 46.55 -4.29 -33.91
C ASN A 866 47.18 -2.90 -33.76
N HIS A 867 46.33 -1.87 -33.70
CA HIS A 867 46.71 -0.52 -33.25
C HIS A 867 46.30 -0.31 -31.79
N PHE A 868 46.98 0.61 -31.11
CA PHE A 868 46.73 0.91 -29.69
C PHE A 868 46.78 2.41 -29.40
N THR A 869 46.22 2.81 -28.25
CA THR A 869 45.93 4.20 -27.88
C THR A 869 47.16 5.10 -27.73
N LYS A 870 48.33 4.57 -27.36
CA LYS A 870 49.57 5.37 -27.17
C LYS A 870 50.37 5.55 -28.48
N ALA A 871 49.67 5.80 -29.59
CA ALA A 871 50.27 5.91 -30.93
C ALA A 871 51.24 4.76 -31.23
N SER A 872 50.74 3.53 -31.10
CA SER A 872 51.53 2.31 -31.17
C SER A 872 50.82 1.22 -31.98
N SER A 873 51.59 0.26 -32.50
CA SER A 873 51.09 -0.91 -33.24
C SER A 873 51.91 -2.14 -32.90
N ILE A 874 51.29 -3.32 -32.98
CA ILE A 874 51.99 -4.60 -33.10
C ILE A 874 51.64 -5.20 -34.45
N TYR A 875 52.65 -5.62 -35.20
CA TYR A 875 52.51 -6.35 -36.45
C TYR A 875 53.12 -7.74 -36.31
N TRP A 876 52.47 -8.75 -36.90
CA TRP A 876 52.94 -10.13 -36.91
C TRP A 876 52.94 -10.69 -38.33
N THR A 877 53.99 -11.46 -38.67
CA THR A 877 54.01 -12.37 -39.81
C THR A 877 54.63 -13.70 -39.40
N PRO A 878 54.40 -14.79 -40.16
CA PRO A 878 55.13 -16.04 -39.93
C PRO A 878 56.66 -15.91 -40.03
N ALA A 879 57.17 -14.96 -40.81
CA ALA A 879 58.60 -14.79 -41.06
C ALA A 879 59.31 -13.92 -40.01
N THR A 880 58.61 -12.94 -39.45
CA THR A 880 59.19 -11.94 -38.54
C THR A 880 58.76 -12.13 -37.09
N ASP A 881 57.72 -12.92 -36.81
CA ASP A 881 57.00 -12.88 -35.53
C ASP A 881 56.42 -11.48 -35.23
N SER A 882 55.89 -11.31 -34.02
CA SER A 882 55.14 -10.15 -33.53
C SER A 882 56.09 -9.08 -32.98
N HIS A 883 55.99 -7.86 -33.49
CA HIS A 883 56.86 -6.75 -33.08
C HIS A 883 56.12 -5.44 -32.89
N ALA A 884 56.45 -4.75 -31.80
CA ALA A 884 55.88 -3.46 -31.43
C ALA A 884 56.66 -2.29 -32.05
N VAL A 885 55.92 -1.35 -32.63
CA VAL A 885 56.43 -0.09 -33.19
C VAL A 885 55.60 1.04 -32.62
N TYR A 886 56.21 2.05 -32.00
CA TYR A 886 55.49 3.13 -31.32
C TYR A 886 56.14 4.50 -31.46
N GLY A 887 55.43 5.53 -31.01
CA GLY A 887 55.90 6.91 -30.99
C GLY A 887 56.31 7.45 -32.37
N ALA A 888 57.39 8.21 -32.40
CA ALA A 888 57.85 8.91 -33.61
C ALA A 888 58.34 7.94 -34.71
N ILE A 889 58.86 6.77 -34.32
CA ILE A 889 59.27 5.72 -35.27
C ILE A 889 58.06 5.17 -36.03
N ARG A 890 56.97 4.84 -35.30
CA ARG A 890 55.71 4.40 -35.91
C ARG A 890 55.15 5.46 -36.85
N GLN A 891 55.14 6.72 -36.44
CA GLN A 891 54.64 7.82 -37.27
C GLN A 891 55.42 7.93 -38.59
N ARG A 892 56.74 7.77 -38.55
CA ARG A 892 57.56 7.77 -39.76
C ARG A 892 57.27 6.57 -40.65
N TRP A 893 57.20 5.37 -40.08
CA TRP A 893 56.88 4.16 -40.85
C TRP A 893 55.47 4.24 -41.48
N ALA A 894 54.51 4.78 -40.74
CA ALA A 894 53.16 5.09 -41.24
C ALA A 894 53.19 6.02 -42.46
N ALA A 895 53.94 7.12 -42.37
CA ALA A 895 54.08 8.10 -43.46
C ALA A 895 54.75 7.51 -44.71
N LEU A 896 55.53 6.43 -44.56
CA LEU A 896 56.15 5.69 -45.66
C LEU A 896 55.20 4.65 -46.30
N GLY A 897 54.01 4.43 -45.72
CA GLY A 897 53.05 3.44 -46.19
C GLY A 897 53.08 2.10 -45.46
N TRP A 898 53.50 2.08 -44.18
CA TRP A 898 53.46 0.90 -43.31
C TRP A 898 54.18 -0.33 -43.91
N GLU A 899 53.57 -1.52 -43.82
CA GLU A 899 54.11 -2.78 -44.35
C GLU A 899 54.25 -2.81 -45.89
N ARG A 900 53.56 -1.91 -46.59
CA ARG A 900 53.70 -1.71 -48.03
C ARG A 900 54.86 -0.77 -48.39
N SER A 901 55.46 -0.10 -47.42
CA SER A 901 56.65 0.71 -47.63
C SER A 901 57.85 -0.14 -48.04
N TYR A 902 58.92 0.53 -48.50
CA TYR A 902 60.16 -0.18 -48.83
C TYR A 902 60.80 -0.88 -47.62
N LEU A 903 60.46 -0.47 -46.38
CA LEU A 903 60.97 -1.07 -45.14
C LEU A 903 60.33 -2.44 -44.84
N ARG A 904 59.10 -2.67 -45.30
CA ARG A 904 58.27 -3.86 -45.01
C ARG A 904 58.00 -4.02 -43.50
N TYR A 905 57.93 -5.26 -42.99
CA TYR A 905 57.54 -5.57 -41.63
C TYR A 905 58.66 -5.32 -40.61
N PRO A 906 58.33 -4.94 -39.37
CA PRO A 906 59.29 -4.88 -38.28
C PRO A 906 59.87 -6.27 -37.98
N THR A 907 61.16 -6.32 -37.64
CA THR A 907 61.90 -7.54 -37.21
C THR A 907 62.43 -7.43 -35.79
N THR A 908 62.21 -6.30 -35.13
CA THR A 908 62.49 -6.09 -33.72
C THR A 908 61.41 -5.24 -33.07
N ASP A 909 61.21 -5.41 -31.77
CA ASP A 909 60.63 -4.34 -30.95
C ASP A 909 61.56 -3.13 -30.94
N GLU A 910 61.07 -2.00 -30.44
CA GLU A 910 61.90 -0.82 -30.28
C GLU A 910 62.96 -1.08 -29.19
N PHE A 911 64.24 -0.87 -29.50
CA PHE A 911 65.35 -1.05 -28.57
C PHE A 911 66.23 0.20 -28.46
N THR A 912 66.97 0.30 -27.35
CA THR A 912 67.82 1.46 -27.05
C THR A 912 69.11 1.41 -27.84
N ILE A 913 69.46 2.55 -28.44
CA ILE A 913 70.76 2.81 -29.07
C ILE A 913 71.40 4.03 -28.38
N PRO A 914 72.72 4.27 -28.51
CA PRO A 914 73.39 5.36 -27.77
C PRO A 914 72.77 6.75 -27.94
N ILE A 915 72.21 7.04 -29.12
CA ILE A 915 71.62 8.34 -29.45
C ILE A 915 70.10 8.41 -29.27
N GLY A 916 69.44 7.31 -28.88
CA GLY A 916 67.99 7.24 -28.74
C GLY A 916 67.43 5.83 -28.90
N ARG A 917 66.50 5.64 -29.86
CA ARG A 917 65.75 4.39 -30.03
C ARG A 917 65.74 3.93 -31.49
N GLN A 918 65.58 2.64 -31.73
CA GLN A 918 65.51 2.06 -33.08
C GLN A 918 64.50 0.92 -33.16
N ASN A 919 63.76 0.84 -34.28
CA ASN A 919 63.18 -0.41 -34.78
C ASN A 919 63.91 -0.85 -36.05
N SER A 920 64.20 -2.15 -36.15
CA SER A 920 64.63 -2.77 -37.40
C SER A 920 63.42 -3.33 -38.15
N PHE A 921 63.49 -3.27 -39.48
CA PHE A 921 62.52 -3.80 -40.42
C PHE A 921 63.25 -4.72 -41.41
N GLN A 922 62.50 -5.51 -42.19
CA GLN A 922 63.09 -6.52 -43.09
C GLN A 922 64.13 -5.91 -44.05
N ASN A 923 63.90 -4.69 -44.55
CA ASN A 923 64.76 -4.04 -45.56
C ASN A 923 65.42 -2.74 -45.08
N GLY A 924 65.38 -2.45 -43.78
CA GLY A 924 66.02 -1.25 -43.23
C GLY A 924 65.75 -1.05 -41.75
N TYR A 925 65.94 0.16 -41.27
CA TYR A 925 65.67 0.54 -39.89
C TYR A 925 65.21 1.99 -39.78
N VAL A 926 64.57 2.32 -38.66
CA VAL A 926 64.18 3.69 -38.32
C VAL A 926 64.71 4.01 -36.92
N THR A 927 65.41 5.12 -36.80
CA THR A 927 65.94 5.64 -35.52
C THR A 927 65.23 6.91 -35.09
N TRP A 928 65.05 7.09 -33.79
CA TRP A 928 64.67 8.36 -33.17
C TRP A 928 65.79 8.84 -32.26
N ASN A 929 66.24 10.07 -32.46
CA ASN A 929 67.29 10.71 -31.65
C ASN A 929 66.67 11.42 -30.44
N ARG A 930 67.06 11.01 -29.23
CA ARG A 930 66.48 11.56 -27.98
C ARG A 930 66.85 13.01 -27.71
N ASN A 931 67.98 13.48 -28.26
CA ASN A 931 68.52 14.82 -28.00
C ASN A 931 67.97 15.85 -28.99
N THR A 932 67.67 15.45 -30.22
CA THR A 932 67.21 16.35 -31.29
C THR A 932 65.75 16.16 -31.68
N GLY A 933 65.12 15.05 -31.27
CA GLY A 933 63.79 14.64 -31.71
C GLY A 933 63.74 14.12 -33.16
N GLN A 934 64.87 14.11 -33.87
CA GLN A 934 64.93 13.73 -35.28
C GLN A 934 64.65 12.24 -35.48
N VAL A 935 63.79 11.92 -36.46
CA VAL A 935 63.54 10.54 -36.92
C VAL A 935 64.21 10.31 -38.27
N THR A 936 65.00 9.24 -38.40
CA THR A 936 65.71 8.90 -39.64
C THR A 936 65.45 7.44 -40.03
N ASP A 937 64.93 7.22 -41.23
CA ASP A 937 64.78 5.93 -41.90
C ASP A 937 65.95 5.67 -42.85
N ARG A 938 66.44 4.42 -42.91
CA ARG A 938 67.53 3.98 -43.79
C ARG A 938 67.25 2.58 -44.33
N ARG A 939 67.70 2.31 -45.56
CA ARG A 939 67.80 0.94 -46.09
C ARG A 939 69.06 0.27 -45.55
N TRP A 940 69.01 -1.06 -45.46
CA TRP A 940 70.22 -1.86 -45.27
C TRP A 940 71.17 -1.74 -46.44
#